data_AF-A0A3C1VQR3-F1
#
_entry.id   AF-A0A3C1VQR3-F1
#
_cell.length_a   1.000
_cell.length_b   1.000
_cell.length_c   1.000
_cell.angle_alpha   90.00
_cell.angle_beta   90.00
_cell.angle_gamma   90.00
#
_symmetry.space_group_name_H-M   'P 1'
#
loop_
_entity.id
_entity.type
_entity.pdbx_description
1 polymer ?
#
loop_
_entity_poly.entity_id
_entity_poly.type
_entity_poly.pdbx_seq_one_letter_code
_entity_poly.pdbx_strand_id
1 'polypeptide(L)'
;MRQKQEELRVYKQILLGAVMSKALPDQAARETALEVSKSFIVQAPAGSGKTELLSLRYLKLLAISRQPEEVLAITFTRKAASEMRDRIIRVLNWCKDCMDGNSAPVDEIQRLRLDIGSAVLAADSKHGWRLLESPGRFRVQTIDSFCFYLAKQLPILSQVGGNPNVTEHIEFCFREAISATLGNLDSDTRLADDIATVLGHLDNDVTAIEAQLITLLKQRDQWSSYILALNNAAQPTERYLQSSLEELVAETLLATTALLKEDEAELVELYNFAASNLDKEGQLPLKEFIPLNALPAANSESLPQWLFLVSFLLSQLEPNNRAKGNWLKRAVAKNGFPPANQPDKEFGALCKQLKSRRDDLVNRYLPDSELLEALCYVRLLPGPGLDPQQWYFLTALCHVLHALNAELLLAFSRFRLVDYTQTGAAAGLALGSAEEPTDLSLALDNVINHILVDEFQDTSQLQLDLLRKLTAGWEPDDGRSLFLVGDAMQSCYGFRNANVGIYLSVKERGIGELSLTPLALSSNFRSQEPVVSWVNNVFSGAFPRHPNISRGAVPYSPAQVIHPKSDGTGVKVKLLHHESDQRQAADLAEAQVVAEQASALQQQFPNDSIAILVRTRPQLQAIVPALRERGLQWRASDIDL
;
A
#
# COMPACT_ATOMS: atom_id res chain seq x y z
N MET A 1 9.67 -11.54 -39.37
CA MET A 1 9.10 -12.26 -38.20
C MET A 1 9.89 -13.50 -37.81
N ARG A 2 10.25 -14.41 -38.73
CA ARG A 2 11.10 -15.58 -38.42
C ARG A 2 12.48 -15.20 -37.85
N GLN A 3 13.19 -14.27 -38.49
CA GLN A 3 14.52 -13.80 -38.04
C GLN A 3 14.49 -13.14 -36.64
N LYS A 4 13.41 -12.42 -36.30
CA LYS A 4 13.21 -11.79 -34.98
C LYS A 4 12.81 -12.80 -33.90
N GLN A 5 12.14 -13.90 -34.27
CA GLN A 5 11.88 -15.04 -33.39
C GLN A 5 13.13 -15.89 -33.17
N GLU A 6 14.00 -15.98 -34.17
CA GLU A 6 15.28 -16.70 -34.13
C GLU A 6 16.31 -15.96 -33.28
N GLU A 7 16.41 -14.63 -33.40
CA GLU A 7 17.21 -13.79 -32.50
C GLU A 7 16.69 -13.83 -31.06
N LEU A 8 15.36 -13.81 -30.82
CA LEU A 8 14.82 -13.97 -29.46
C LEU A 8 15.07 -15.37 -28.88
N ARG A 9 15.18 -16.39 -29.74
CA ARG A 9 15.46 -17.78 -29.36
C ARG A 9 16.95 -17.97 -29.05
N VAL A 10 17.84 -17.38 -29.85
CA VAL A 10 19.30 -17.35 -29.62
C VAL A 10 19.62 -16.51 -28.37
N TYR A 11 18.94 -15.37 -28.17
CA TYR A 11 19.08 -14.55 -26.97
C TYR A 11 18.55 -15.27 -25.72
N LYS A 12 17.43 -16.01 -25.81
CA LYS A 12 16.95 -16.91 -24.74
C LYS A 12 17.89 -18.10 -24.48
N GLN A 13 18.48 -18.68 -25.51
CA GLN A 13 19.46 -19.78 -25.39
C GLN A 13 20.78 -19.30 -24.77
N ILE A 14 21.22 -18.07 -25.06
CA ILE A 14 22.40 -17.45 -24.44
C ILE A 14 22.09 -16.98 -23.01
N LEU A 15 20.87 -16.49 -22.74
CA LEU A 15 20.36 -16.16 -21.39
C LEU A 15 20.25 -17.40 -20.49
N LEU A 16 19.90 -18.57 -21.03
CA LEU A 16 19.81 -19.83 -20.28
C LEU A 16 21.16 -20.55 -20.20
N GLY A 17 21.99 -20.45 -21.23
CA GLY A 17 23.31 -21.10 -21.31
C GLY A 17 24.38 -20.53 -20.36
N ALA A 18 24.19 -19.32 -19.84
CA ALA A 18 25.13 -18.69 -18.88
C ALA A 18 24.71 -18.83 -17.41
N VAL A 19 23.52 -19.35 -17.11
CA VAL A 19 23.03 -19.63 -15.74
C VAL A 19 23.51 -21.03 -15.27
N MET A 20 24.29 -21.73 -16.09
CA MET A 20 24.50 -23.19 -16.07
C MET A 20 25.46 -23.80 -15.02
N SER A 21 25.59 -23.25 -13.81
CA SER A 21 26.23 -24.03 -12.72
C SER A 21 26.09 -23.47 -11.29
N LYS A 22 25.46 -22.31 -11.11
CA LYS A 22 25.33 -21.70 -9.78
C LYS A 22 23.88 -21.74 -9.34
N ALA A 23 23.62 -22.47 -8.25
CA ALA A 23 22.35 -22.39 -7.54
C ALA A 23 21.99 -20.93 -7.30
N LEU A 24 20.74 -20.55 -7.58
CA LEU A 24 20.25 -19.21 -7.30
C LEU A 24 20.40 -18.91 -5.80
N PRO A 25 20.70 -17.67 -5.40
CA PRO A 25 20.85 -17.32 -3.99
C PRO A 25 19.58 -17.55 -3.18
N ASP A 26 18.42 -17.57 -3.83
CA ASP A 26 17.10 -17.80 -3.24
C ASP A 26 16.48 -19.16 -3.67
N GLN A 27 17.28 -20.11 -4.14
CA GLN A 27 16.80 -21.41 -4.66
C GLN A 27 15.98 -22.18 -3.63
N ALA A 28 16.43 -22.28 -2.37
CA ALA A 28 15.71 -22.97 -1.31
C ALA A 28 14.33 -22.35 -1.03
N ALA A 29 14.23 -21.02 -1.08
CA ALA A 29 12.95 -20.32 -0.92
C ALA A 29 11.99 -20.61 -2.09
N ARG A 30 12.50 -20.73 -3.31
CA ARG A 30 11.71 -21.10 -4.50
C ARG A 30 11.16 -22.52 -4.40
N GLU A 31 11.99 -23.46 -3.97
CA GLU A 31 11.58 -24.86 -3.78
C GLU A 31 10.52 -24.98 -2.67
N THR A 32 10.75 -24.32 -1.54
CA THR A 32 9.81 -24.27 -0.42
C THR A 32 8.48 -23.64 -0.85
N ALA A 33 8.51 -22.56 -1.65
CA ALA A 33 7.32 -21.92 -2.19
C ALA A 33 6.50 -22.79 -3.15
N LEU A 34 7.02 -23.95 -3.60
CA LEU A 34 6.28 -24.93 -4.39
C LEU A 34 5.67 -26.06 -3.52
N GLU A 35 5.81 -26.02 -2.19
CA GLU A 35 5.12 -26.94 -1.29
C GLU A 35 3.63 -26.59 -1.22
N VAL A 36 2.77 -27.40 -1.84
CA VAL A 36 1.35 -27.08 -2.05
C VAL A 36 0.48 -27.22 -0.80
N SER A 37 0.92 -27.98 0.20
CA SER A 37 0.18 -28.19 1.45
C SER A 37 0.37 -27.07 2.47
N LYS A 38 1.25 -26.10 2.19
CA LYS A 38 1.57 -25.01 3.12
C LYS A 38 1.19 -23.66 2.56
N SER A 39 0.85 -22.75 3.46
CA SER A 39 0.51 -21.36 3.15
C SER A 39 1.74 -20.46 3.27
N PHE A 40 1.94 -19.57 2.29
CA PHE A 40 3.11 -18.69 2.23
C PHE A 40 2.75 -17.26 1.89
N ILE A 41 3.57 -16.33 2.37
CA ILE A 41 3.65 -14.97 1.88
C ILE A 41 5.05 -14.72 1.32
N VAL A 42 5.14 -14.58 0.00
CA VAL A 42 6.40 -14.48 -0.73
C VAL A 42 6.66 -13.04 -1.11
N GLN A 43 7.72 -12.46 -0.52
CA GLN A 43 8.27 -11.19 -0.96
C GLN A 43 9.05 -11.41 -2.26
N ALA A 44 8.55 -10.85 -3.36
CA ALA A 44 9.07 -11.07 -4.69
C ALA A 44 9.29 -9.73 -5.42
N PRO A 45 10.47 -9.10 -5.26
CA PRO A 45 10.81 -7.84 -5.89
C PRO A 45 10.77 -7.89 -7.42
N ALA A 46 10.77 -6.72 -8.05
CA ALA A 46 10.70 -6.59 -9.50
C ALA A 46 11.81 -7.40 -10.19
N GLY A 47 11.42 -8.25 -11.13
CA GLY A 47 12.37 -9.10 -11.85
C GLY A 47 12.80 -10.37 -11.12
N SER A 48 12.22 -10.69 -9.96
CA SER A 48 12.53 -11.92 -9.20
C SER A 48 11.93 -13.21 -9.72
N GLY A 49 11.17 -13.15 -10.81
CA GLY A 49 10.46 -14.32 -11.35
C GLY A 49 9.16 -14.65 -10.60
N LYS A 50 8.57 -13.68 -9.88
CA LYS A 50 7.24 -13.78 -9.24
C LYS A 50 6.20 -14.53 -10.08
N THR A 51 5.99 -14.08 -11.32
CA THR A 51 4.96 -14.62 -12.21
C THR A 51 5.24 -16.05 -12.64
N GLU A 52 6.52 -16.43 -12.73
CA GLU A 52 6.95 -17.80 -12.99
C GLU A 52 6.62 -18.70 -11.79
N LEU A 53 7.00 -18.28 -10.59
CA LEU A 53 6.71 -19.00 -9.35
C LEU A 53 5.21 -19.21 -9.14
N LEU A 54 4.41 -18.14 -9.32
CA LEU A 54 2.94 -18.21 -9.25
C LEU A 54 2.36 -19.22 -10.25
N SER A 55 2.86 -19.23 -11.49
CA SER A 55 2.38 -20.14 -12.53
C SER A 55 2.74 -21.59 -12.25
N LEU A 56 3.97 -21.86 -11.79
CA LEU A 56 4.41 -23.19 -11.41
C LEU A 56 3.61 -23.74 -10.23
N ARG A 57 3.38 -22.91 -9.21
CA ARG A 57 2.56 -23.31 -8.06
C ARG A 57 1.11 -23.58 -8.48
N TYR A 58 0.51 -22.69 -9.28
CA TYR A 58 -0.85 -22.89 -9.80
C TYR A 58 -0.98 -24.21 -10.57
N LEU A 59 -0.03 -24.52 -11.46
CA LEU A 59 -0.01 -25.80 -12.19
C LEU A 59 0.16 -27.00 -11.24
N LYS A 60 1.04 -26.90 -10.23
CA LYS A 60 1.23 -27.99 -9.26
C LYS A 60 -0.03 -28.27 -8.44
N LEU A 61 -0.79 -27.23 -8.12
CA LEU A 61 -2.11 -27.35 -7.48
C LEU A 61 -3.12 -28.01 -8.41
N LEU A 62 -3.21 -27.56 -9.67
CA LEU A 62 -4.08 -28.20 -10.66
C LEU A 62 -3.80 -29.70 -10.84
N ALA A 63 -2.53 -30.13 -10.74
CA ALA A 63 -2.16 -31.53 -10.89
C ALA A 63 -2.73 -32.44 -9.78
N ILE A 64 -3.01 -31.89 -8.60
CA ILE A 64 -3.52 -32.64 -7.44
C ILE A 64 -5.01 -32.42 -7.17
N SER A 65 -5.62 -31.41 -7.79
CA SER A 65 -7.04 -31.07 -7.61
C SER A 65 -7.99 -32.09 -8.25
N ARG A 66 -9.21 -32.21 -7.73
CA ARG A 66 -10.28 -33.04 -8.34
C ARG A 66 -10.98 -32.32 -9.49
N GLN A 67 -11.03 -30.99 -9.40
CA GLN A 67 -11.53 -30.11 -10.45
C GLN A 67 -10.70 -28.83 -10.52
N PRO A 68 -10.50 -28.22 -11.70
CA PRO A 68 -9.74 -26.98 -11.86
C PRO A 68 -10.26 -25.81 -11.02
N GLU A 69 -11.56 -25.81 -10.73
CA GLU A 69 -12.25 -24.79 -9.94
C GLU A 69 -11.81 -24.73 -8.48
N GLU A 70 -11.05 -25.73 -7.99
CA GLU A 70 -10.41 -25.75 -6.67
C GLU A 70 -9.27 -24.75 -6.49
N VAL A 71 -8.69 -24.27 -7.60
CA VAL A 71 -7.55 -23.35 -7.57
C VAL A 71 -7.99 -21.98 -8.06
N LEU A 72 -8.14 -21.03 -7.14
CA LEU A 72 -8.46 -19.63 -7.43
C LEU A 72 -7.18 -18.79 -7.46
N ALA A 73 -6.88 -18.16 -8.59
CA ALA A 73 -5.83 -17.15 -8.71
C ALA A 73 -6.42 -15.75 -8.90
N ILE A 74 -6.08 -14.85 -7.99
CA ILE A 74 -6.56 -13.47 -7.92
C ILE A 74 -5.43 -12.51 -8.32
N THR A 75 -5.73 -11.58 -9.22
CA THR A 75 -4.81 -10.49 -9.62
C THR A 75 -5.48 -9.12 -9.51
N PHE A 76 -4.70 -8.04 -9.59
CA PHE A 76 -5.24 -6.67 -9.51
C PHE A 76 -5.67 -6.09 -10.86
N THR A 77 -5.16 -6.61 -11.97
CA THR A 77 -5.47 -6.05 -13.30
C THR A 77 -5.93 -7.13 -14.26
N ARG A 78 -6.87 -6.78 -15.16
CA ARG A 78 -7.36 -7.69 -16.20
C ARG A 78 -6.21 -8.17 -17.10
N LYS A 79 -5.23 -7.29 -17.34
CA LYS A 79 -4.00 -7.61 -18.07
C LYS A 79 -3.18 -8.70 -17.36
N ALA A 80 -2.91 -8.56 -16.06
CA ALA A 80 -2.18 -9.56 -15.30
C ALA A 80 -2.91 -10.91 -15.27
N ALA A 81 -4.24 -10.91 -15.09
CA ALA A 81 -5.04 -12.14 -15.16
C ALA A 81 -4.92 -12.82 -16.53
N SER A 82 -5.04 -12.05 -17.62
CA SER A 82 -4.88 -12.57 -18.98
C SER A 82 -3.47 -13.11 -19.23
N GLU A 83 -2.44 -12.38 -18.83
CA GLU A 83 -1.04 -12.78 -19.01
C GLU A 83 -0.71 -14.07 -18.26
N MET A 84 -1.23 -14.24 -17.03
CA MET A 84 -1.09 -15.46 -16.23
C MET A 84 -1.81 -16.64 -16.90
N ARG A 85 -3.06 -16.45 -17.35
CA ARG A 85 -3.81 -17.48 -18.06
C ARG A 85 -3.11 -17.93 -19.34
N ASP A 86 -2.67 -16.97 -20.16
CA ASP A 86 -1.96 -17.26 -21.40
C ASP A 86 -0.64 -17.98 -21.13
N ARG A 87 0.04 -17.67 -20.02
CA ARG A 87 1.26 -18.37 -19.61
C ARG A 87 0.98 -19.82 -19.25
N ILE A 88 -0.05 -20.08 -18.45
CA ILE A 88 -0.47 -21.44 -18.09
C ILE A 88 -0.75 -22.25 -19.37
N ILE A 89 -1.55 -21.70 -20.29
CA ILE A 89 -1.88 -22.36 -21.57
C ILE A 89 -0.62 -22.62 -22.41
N ARG A 90 0.28 -21.64 -22.52
CA ARG A 90 1.54 -21.81 -23.24
C ARG A 90 2.41 -22.92 -22.66
N VAL A 91 2.50 -23.01 -21.33
CA VAL A 91 3.27 -24.07 -20.65
C VAL A 91 2.64 -25.43 -20.93
N LEU A 92 1.32 -25.57 -20.83
CA LEU A 92 0.62 -26.82 -21.09
C LEU A 92 0.75 -27.27 -22.56
N ASN A 93 0.61 -26.36 -23.52
CA ASN A 93 0.84 -26.66 -24.93
C ASN A 93 2.28 -27.11 -25.19
N TRP A 94 3.26 -26.42 -24.61
CA TRP A 94 4.66 -26.81 -24.73
C TRP A 94 4.94 -28.19 -24.10
N CYS A 95 4.32 -28.50 -22.95
CA CYS A 95 4.44 -29.84 -22.34
C CYS A 95 3.84 -30.92 -23.25
N LYS A 96 2.70 -30.65 -23.88
CA LYS A 96 2.10 -31.54 -24.88
C LYS A 96 3.04 -31.77 -26.06
N ASP A 97 3.63 -30.71 -26.62
CA ASP A 97 4.62 -30.82 -27.69
C ASP A 97 5.84 -31.67 -27.27
N CYS A 98 6.29 -31.54 -26.02
CA CYS A 98 7.36 -32.38 -25.47
C CYS A 98 6.95 -33.84 -25.32
N MET A 99 5.74 -34.12 -24.84
CA MET A 99 5.20 -35.48 -24.72
C MET A 99 5.02 -36.16 -26.08
N ASP A 100 4.68 -35.39 -27.10
CA ASP A 100 4.54 -35.85 -28.49
C ASP A 100 5.91 -36.01 -29.22
N GLY A 101 7.03 -35.70 -28.55
CA GLY A 101 8.38 -35.79 -29.10
C GLY A 101 8.77 -34.63 -30.04
N ASN A 102 7.94 -33.59 -30.14
CA ASN A 102 8.17 -32.42 -30.99
C ASN A 102 9.10 -31.37 -30.35
N SER A 103 9.42 -31.50 -29.06
CA SER A 103 10.29 -30.60 -28.30
C SER A 103 10.97 -31.33 -27.14
N ALA A 104 12.09 -30.80 -26.64
CA ALA A 104 12.79 -31.38 -25.50
C ALA A 104 13.21 -30.27 -24.50
N PRO A 105 13.17 -30.53 -23.18
CA PRO A 105 13.63 -29.58 -22.18
C PRO A 105 15.16 -29.42 -22.29
N VAL A 106 15.63 -28.18 -22.37
CA VAL A 106 17.07 -27.89 -22.52
C VAL A 106 17.78 -27.56 -21.20
N ASP A 107 17.03 -27.33 -20.12
CA ASP A 107 17.56 -26.95 -18.81
C ASP A 107 16.71 -27.53 -17.66
N GLU A 108 17.20 -27.44 -16.42
CA GLU A 108 16.52 -27.98 -15.23
C GLU A 108 15.16 -27.30 -14.95
N ILE A 109 15.01 -26.00 -15.25
CA ILE A 109 13.74 -25.29 -15.08
C ILE A 109 12.70 -25.82 -16.07
N GLN A 110 13.11 -26.09 -17.31
CA GLN A 110 12.27 -26.70 -18.32
C GLN A 110 11.92 -28.15 -17.97
N ARG A 111 12.84 -28.91 -17.37
CA ARG A 111 12.51 -30.24 -16.83
C ARG A 111 11.46 -30.14 -15.74
N LEU A 112 11.64 -29.24 -14.76
CA LEU A 112 10.65 -29.01 -13.71
C LEU A 112 9.28 -28.58 -14.29
N ARG A 113 9.27 -27.68 -15.27
CA ARG A 113 8.04 -27.28 -15.99
C ARG A 113 7.38 -28.47 -16.67
N LEU A 114 8.16 -29.30 -17.34
CA LEU A 114 7.66 -30.47 -18.05
C LEU A 114 7.08 -31.48 -17.07
N ASP A 115 7.75 -31.74 -15.95
CA ASP A 115 7.28 -32.66 -14.92
C ASP A 115 5.94 -32.20 -14.34
N ILE A 116 5.84 -30.92 -13.94
CA ILE A 116 4.60 -30.34 -13.41
C ILE A 116 3.50 -30.33 -14.48
N GLY A 117 3.80 -29.83 -15.68
CA GLY A 117 2.80 -29.71 -16.74
C GLY A 117 2.29 -31.05 -17.25
N SER A 118 3.15 -32.08 -17.33
CA SER A 118 2.75 -33.44 -17.69
C SER A 118 1.82 -34.05 -16.64
N ALA A 119 2.04 -33.77 -15.35
CA ALA A 119 1.13 -34.18 -14.28
C ALA A 119 -0.25 -33.50 -14.42
N VAL A 120 -0.30 -32.21 -14.80
CA VAL A 120 -1.57 -31.52 -15.08
C VAL A 120 -2.28 -32.13 -16.28
N LEU A 121 -1.58 -32.41 -17.37
CA LEU A 121 -2.17 -33.04 -18.57
C LEU A 121 -2.69 -34.47 -18.28
N ALA A 122 -1.99 -35.21 -17.43
CA ALA A 122 -2.45 -36.52 -16.97
C ALA A 122 -3.75 -36.38 -16.14
N ALA A 123 -3.82 -35.39 -15.24
CA ALA A 123 -5.03 -35.11 -14.46
C ALA A 123 -6.20 -34.62 -15.33
N ASP A 124 -5.92 -33.75 -16.32
CA ASP A 124 -6.88 -33.25 -17.32
C ASP A 124 -7.51 -34.39 -18.12
N SER A 125 -6.68 -35.34 -18.58
CA SER A 125 -7.14 -36.54 -19.28
C SER A 125 -7.94 -37.48 -18.37
N LYS A 126 -7.44 -37.75 -17.16
CA LYS A 126 -8.08 -38.65 -16.19
C LYS A 126 -9.49 -38.19 -15.78
N HIS A 127 -9.67 -36.90 -15.56
CA HIS A 127 -10.93 -36.33 -15.09
C HIS A 127 -11.75 -35.68 -16.21
N GLY A 128 -11.26 -35.72 -17.46
CA GLY A 128 -11.95 -35.19 -18.63
C GLY A 128 -12.18 -33.69 -18.59
N TRP A 129 -11.24 -32.90 -18.05
CA TRP A 129 -11.47 -31.47 -17.83
C TRP A 129 -11.47 -30.64 -19.12
N ARG A 130 -10.69 -31.08 -20.13
CA ARG A 130 -10.51 -30.42 -21.43
C ARG A 130 -10.01 -28.97 -21.31
N LEU A 131 -9.01 -28.74 -20.45
CA LEU A 131 -8.49 -27.42 -20.08
C LEU A 131 -8.06 -26.56 -21.29
N LEU A 132 -7.44 -27.17 -22.31
CA LEU A 132 -6.99 -26.46 -23.51
C LEU A 132 -8.13 -26.06 -24.45
N GLU A 133 -9.24 -26.81 -24.44
CA GLU A 133 -10.45 -26.51 -25.22
C GLU A 133 -11.38 -25.54 -24.47
N SER A 134 -11.33 -25.55 -23.13
CA SER A 134 -12.14 -24.72 -22.25
C SER A 134 -11.30 -23.84 -21.31
N PRO A 135 -10.57 -22.83 -21.82
CA PRO A 135 -9.74 -21.94 -21.00
C PRO A 135 -10.50 -21.19 -19.90
N GLY A 136 -11.82 -21.06 -20.01
CA GLY A 136 -12.67 -20.44 -18.99
C GLY A 136 -12.72 -21.18 -17.66
N ARG A 137 -12.27 -22.45 -17.63
CA ARG A 137 -12.19 -23.25 -16.39
C ARG A 137 -11.02 -22.86 -15.49
N PHE A 138 -10.01 -22.16 -16.03
CA PHE A 138 -8.99 -21.56 -15.20
C PHE A 138 -9.61 -20.41 -14.40
N ARG A 139 -9.73 -20.56 -13.08
CA ARG A 139 -10.16 -19.48 -12.18
C ARG A 139 -9.03 -18.48 -11.92
N VAL A 140 -8.53 -17.89 -13.01
CA VAL A 140 -7.55 -16.81 -13.01
C VAL A 140 -8.29 -15.53 -13.39
N GLN A 141 -8.52 -14.65 -12.43
CA GLN A 141 -9.35 -13.45 -12.60
C GLN A 141 -8.92 -12.32 -11.68
N THR A 142 -9.46 -11.11 -11.91
CA THR A 142 -9.18 -10.00 -11.01
C THR A 142 -9.99 -10.11 -9.72
N ILE A 143 -9.50 -9.50 -8.64
CA ILE A 143 -10.24 -9.42 -7.38
C ILE A 143 -11.63 -8.80 -7.58
N ASP A 144 -11.71 -7.71 -8.34
CA ASP A 144 -12.98 -7.05 -8.67
C ASP A 144 -13.95 -7.97 -9.44
N SER A 145 -13.42 -8.76 -10.38
CA SER A 145 -14.24 -9.71 -11.15
C SER A 145 -14.79 -10.81 -10.25
N PHE A 146 -14.00 -11.24 -9.26
CA PHE A 146 -14.43 -12.22 -8.28
C PHE A 146 -15.44 -11.64 -7.28
N CYS A 147 -15.20 -10.43 -6.73
CA CYS A 147 -16.16 -9.73 -5.90
C CYS A 147 -17.51 -9.57 -6.61
N PHE A 148 -17.48 -9.14 -7.87
CA PHE A 148 -18.68 -9.02 -8.68
C PHE A 148 -19.38 -10.38 -8.92
N TYR A 149 -18.62 -11.44 -9.15
CA TYR A 149 -19.16 -12.80 -9.25
C TYR A 149 -19.89 -13.20 -7.95
N LEU A 150 -19.29 -12.96 -6.78
CA LEU A 150 -19.88 -13.27 -5.48
C LEU A 150 -21.15 -12.46 -5.20
N ALA A 151 -21.06 -11.14 -5.40
CA ALA A 151 -22.17 -10.22 -5.18
C ALA A 151 -23.42 -10.62 -5.98
N LYS A 152 -23.22 -11.15 -7.19
CA LYS A 152 -24.29 -11.61 -8.09
C LYS A 152 -24.94 -12.93 -7.72
N GLN A 153 -24.32 -13.76 -6.88
CA GLN A 153 -24.91 -15.05 -6.51
C GLN A 153 -26.12 -14.87 -5.58
N LEU A 154 -26.11 -13.82 -4.74
CA LEU A 154 -27.18 -13.53 -3.78
C LEU A 154 -27.64 -12.05 -3.88
N PRO A 155 -28.25 -11.62 -4.99
CA PRO A 155 -28.39 -10.20 -5.30
C PRO A 155 -29.19 -9.36 -4.29
N ILE A 156 -30.15 -9.99 -3.61
CA ILE A 156 -30.95 -9.37 -2.53
C ILE A 156 -30.09 -9.18 -1.28
N LEU A 157 -29.42 -10.23 -0.80
CA LEU A 157 -28.58 -10.17 0.40
C LEU A 157 -27.35 -9.27 0.20
N SER A 158 -26.77 -9.28 -1.00
CA SER A 158 -25.61 -8.46 -1.35
C SER A 158 -25.94 -6.96 -1.48
N GLN A 159 -27.23 -6.56 -1.40
CA GLN A 159 -27.70 -5.18 -1.60
C GLN A 159 -27.31 -4.58 -2.96
N VAL A 160 -27.07 -5.45 -3.95
CA VAL A 160 -26.73 -5.05 -5.33
C VAL A 160 -27.98 -5.00 -6.21
N GLY A 161 -29.08 -5.61 -5.75
CA GLY A 161 -30.36 -5.59 -6.44
C GLY A 161 -30.33 -6.52 -7.64
N GLY A 162 -30.51 -5.99 -8.86
CA GLY A 162 -30.49 -6.80 -10.08
C GLY A 162 -29.08 -7.11 -10.58
N ASN A 163 -28.91 -7.07 -11.90
CA ASN A 163 -27.61 -7.18 -12.56
C ASN A 163 -27.10 -5.76 -12.89
N PRO A 164 -26.38 -5.07 -11.99
CA PRO A 164 -25.95 -3.71 -12.24
C PRO A 164 -24.74 -3.67 -13.19
N ASN A 165 -24.55 -2.51 -13.78
CA ASN A 165 -23.35 -2.20 -14.54
C ASN A 165 -22.29 -1.62 -13.60
N VAL A 166 -21.08 -2.19 -13.65
CA VAL A 166 -19.93 -1.67 -12.89
C VAL A 166 -19.28 -0.55 -13.69
N THR A 167 -19.14 0.64 -13.09
CA THR A 167 -18.53 1.82 -13.73
C THR A 167 -17.75 2.66 -12.72
N GLU A 168 -16.73 3.38 -13.19
CA GLU A 168 -16.03 4.40 -12.39
C GLU A 168 -16.74 5.76 -12.46
N HIS A 169 -17.62 5.96 -13.44
CA HIS A 169 -18.39 7.17 -13.61
C HIS A 169 -19.66 7.14 -12.76
N ILE A 170 -19.53 7.26 -11.43
CA ILE A 170 -20.66 7.19 -10.48
C ILE A 170 -20.97 8.52 -9.77
N GLU A 171 -20.34 9.63 -10.17
CA GLU A 171 -20.49 10.91 -9.46
C GLU A 171 -21.95 11.41 -9.44
N PHE A 172 -22.77 11.07 -10.45
CA PHE A 172 -24.20 11.39 -10.42
C PHE A 172 -24.94 10.63 -9.30
N CYS A 173 -24.55 9.39 -8.97
CA CYS A 173 -25.10 8.66 -7.81
C CYS A 173 -24.74 9.37 -6.50
N PHE A 174 -23.51 9.91 -6.40
CA PHE A 174 -23.09 10.67 -5.23
C PHE A 174 -23.93 11.93 -5.05
N ARG A 175 -24.14 12.70 -6.12
CA ARG A 175 -24.96 13.93 -6.06
C ARG A 175 -26.41 13.62 -5.72
N GLU A 176 -26.99 12.57 -6.30
CA GLU A 176 -28.35 12.14 -5.95
C GLU A 176 -28.46 11.78 -4.45
N ALA A 177 -27.52 10.98 -3.95
CA ALA A 177 -27.51 10.55 -2.55
C ALA A 177 -27.34 11.75 -1.59
N ILE A 178 -26.45 12.69 -1.92
CA ILE A 178 -26.26 13.92 -1.13
C ILE A 178 -27.53 14.76 -1.15
N SER A 179 -28.13 14.98 -2.32
CA SER A 179 -29.37 15.76 -2.43
C SER A 179 -30.51 15.12 -1.63
N ALA A 180 -30.65 13.79 -1.67
CA ALA A 180 -31.66 13.08 -0.90
C ALA A 180 -31.40 13.18 0.61
N THR A 181 -30.14 13.05 1.03
CA THR A 181 -29.74 13.17 2.44
C THR A 181 -30.03 14.57 2.97
N LEU A 182 -29.53 15.61 2.30
CA LEU A 182 -29.72 17.00 2.71
C LEU A 182 -31.18 17.45 2.61
N GLY A 183 -31.98 16.82 1.74
CA GLY A 183 -33.42 17.04 1.65
C GLY A 183 -34.19 16.69 2.92
N ASN A 184 -33.59 15.96 3.88
CA ASN A 184 -34.18 15.69 5.18
C ASN A 184 -34.02 16.84 6.19
N LEU A 185 -33.38 17.96 5.82
CA LEU A 185 -33.17 19.11 6.71
C LEU A 185 -34.47 19.70 7.27
N ASP A 186 -35.55 19.68 6.50
CA ASP A 186 -36.86 20.20 6.92
C ASP A 186 -37.73 19.15 7.64
N SER A 187 -37.18 17.98 7.96
CA SER A 187 -37.91 16.92 8.64
C SER A 187 -37.87 17.09 10.16
N ASP A 188 -38.94 16.69 10.87
CA ASP A 188 -38.95 16.64 12.34
C ASP A 188 -38.22 15.39 12.87
N THR A 189 -36.98 15.17 12.41
CA THR A 189 -36.17 14.01 12.77
C THR A 189 -34.82 14.41 13.37
N ARG A 190 -34.22 13.52 14.16
CA ARG A 190 -32.85 13.71 14.67
C ARG A 190 -31.82 13.94 13.56
N LEU A 191 -32.03 13.32 12.39
CA LEU A 191 -31.15 13.51 11.24
C LEU A 191 -31.17 14.97 10.75
N ALA A 192 -32.31 15.66 10.84
CA ALA A 192 -32.38 17.09 10.50
C ALA A 192 -31.49 17.95 11.40
N ASP A 193 -31.51 17.70 12.72
CA ASP A 193 -30.65 18.37 13.69
C ASP A 193 -29.15 18.10 13.42
N ASP A 194 -28.82 16.86 13.07
CA ASP A 194 -27.44 16.46 12.73
C ASP A 194 -26.98 17.13 11.42
N ILE A 195 -27.85 17.18 10.39
CA ILE A 195 -27.56 17.90 9.12
C ILE A 195 -27.35 19.39 9.39
N ALA A 196 -28.22 20.02 10.20
CA ALA A 196 -28.11 21.43 10.56
C ALA A 196 -26.79 21.72 11.29
N THR A 197 -26.35 20.81 12.15
CA THR A 197 -25.06 20.91 12.85
C THR A 197 -23.88 20.86 11.87
N VAL A 198 -23.89 19.92 10.93
CA VAL A 198 -22.81 19.80 9.94
C VAL A 198 -22.79 21.00 8.98
N LEU A 199 -23.96 21.47 8.53
CA LEU A 199 -24.09 22.67 7.71
C LEU A 199 -23.60 23.93 8.44
N GLY A 200 -23.97 24.08 9.71
CA GLY A 200 -23.55 25.22 10.53
C GLY A 200 -22.03 25.32 10.68
N HIS A 201 -21.31 24.19 10.66
CA HIS A 201 -19.84 24.15 10.70
C HIS A 201 -19.19 24.66 9.40
N LEU A 202 -19.91 24.62 8.27
CA LEU A 202 -19.47 25.09 6.96
C LEU A 202 -20.13 26.42 6.58
N ASP A 203 -20.46 27.26 7.57
CA ASP A 203 -21.12 28.57 7.40
C ASP A 203 -22.42 28.49 6.57
N ASN A 204 -23.11 27.34 6.61
CA ASN A 204 -24.29 27.01 5.81
C ASN A 204 -24.07 27.09 4.29
N ASP A 205 -22.84 26.88 3.81
CA ASP A 205 -22.53 26.78 2.38
C ASP A 205 -22.86 25.38 1.85
N VAL A 206 -23.98 25.28 1.15
CA VAL A 206 -24.47 24.05 0.52
C VAL A 206 -23.51 23.54 -0.58
N THR A 207 -22.83 24.44 -1.29
CA THR A 207 -21.88 24.03 -2.33
C THR A 207 -20.62 23.44 -1.70
N ALA A 208 -20.16 24.03 -0.59
CA ALA A 208 -19.01 23.53 0.15
C ALA A 208 -19.29 22.14 0.77
N ILE A 209 -20.45 21.95 1.42
CA ILE A 209 -20.79 20.64 2.01
C ILE A 209 -20.93 19.56 0.93
N GLU A 210 -21.55 19.86 -0.22
CA GLU A 210 -21.68 18.90 -1.32
C GLU A 210 -20.28 18.47 -1.81
N ALA A 211 -19.36 19.41 -2.02
CA ALA A 211 -18.00 19.11 -2.44
C ALA A 211 -17.23 18.25 -1.41
N GLN A 212 -17.41 18.51 -0.11
CA GLN A 212 -16.81 17.71 0.96
C GLN A 212 -17.41 16.30 1.03
N LEU A 213 -18.73 16.17 0.95
CA LEU A 213 -19.41 14.87 0.96
C LEU A 213 -19.07 14.03 -0.28
N ILE A 214 -18.93 14.64 -1.47
CA ILE A 214 -18.43 13.94 -2.67
C ILE A 214 -17.02 13.41 -2.42
N THR A 215 -16.15 14.21 -1.79
CA THR A 215 -14.78 13.81 -1.47
C THR A 215 -14.77 12.63 -0.49
N LEU A 216 -15.61 12.67 0.54
CA LEU A 216 -15.78 11.57 1.49
C LEU A 216 -16.33 10.30 0.80
N LEU A 217 -17.33 10.41 -0.07
CA LEU A 217 -17.89 9.29 -0.82
C LEU A 217 -16.88 8.62 -1.77
N LYS A 218 -15.97 9.41 -2.36
CA LYS A 218 -14.84 8.89 -3.16
C LYS A 218 -13.85 8.07 -2.31
N GLN A 219 -13.80 8.30 -1.01
CA GLN A 219 -12.92 7.60 -0.04
C GLN A 219 -13.70 6.68 0.92
N ARG A 220 -14.93 6.27 0.57
CA ARG A 220 -15.82 5.54 1.48
C ARG A 220 -15.36 4.14 1.86
N ASP A 221 -14.45 3.56 1.10
CA ASP A 221 -13.78 2.33 1.49
C ASP A 221 -12.92 2.48 2.75
N GLN A 222 -12.57 3.72 3.14
CA GLN A 222 -11.82 4.01 4.37
C GLN A 222 -12.71 4.13 5.61
N TRP A 223 -13.98 4.51 5.47
CA TRP A 223 -14.83 4.85 6.62
C TRP A 223 -16.16 4.08 6.70
N SER A 224 -16.69 3.55 5.59
CA SER A 224 -18.06 2.98 5.55
C SER A 224 -18.28 1.83 6.53
N SER A 225 -17.30 0.92 6.65
CA SER A 225 -17.35 -0.20 7.60
C SER A 225 -17.43 0.28 9.06
N TYR A 226 -16.66 1.30 9.42
CA TYR A 226 -16.63 1.85 10.77
C TYR A 226 -17.94 2.55 11.12
N ILE A 227 -18.52 3.32 10.20
CA ILE A 227 -19.78 4.03 10.43
C ILE A 227 -20.95 3.05 10.59
N LEU A 228 -20.96 1.94 9.83
CA LEU A 228 -21.94 0.87 10.01
C LEU A 228 -21.79 0.18 11.37
N ALA A 229 -20.55 -0.10 11.80
CA ALA A 229 -20.28 -0.72 13.10
C ALA A 229 -20.70 0.20 14.27
N LEU A 230 -20.43 1.50 14.15
CA LEU A 230 -20.78 2.51 15.15
C LEU A 230 -22.28 2.60 15.42
N ASN A 231 -23.12 2.44 14.40
CA ASN A 231 -24.58 2.49 14.57
C ASN A 231 -25.13 1.21 15.28
N ASN A 232 -24.42 0.09 15.15
CA ASN A 232 -24.79 -1.18 15.77
C ASN A 232 -24.17 -1.39 17.17
N ALA A 233 -23.25 -0.51 17.58
CA ALA A 233 -22.54 -0.65 18.84
C ALA A 233 -23.43 -0.29 20.03
N ALA A 234 -23.31 -1.05 21.13
CA ALA A 234 -23.97 -0.73 22.40
C ALA A 234 -23.39 0.53 23.09
N GLN A 235 -22.21 0.98 22.67
CA GLN A 235 -21.54 2.17 23.21
C GLN A 235 -21.81 3.41 22.33
N PRO A 236 -21.94 4.61 22.92
CA PRO A 236 -22.06 5.86 22.16
C PRO A 236 -20.88 6.09 21.20
N THR A 237 -21.15 6.62 20.01
CA THR A 237 -20.16 6.93 18.95
C THR A 237 -18.94 7.69 19.48
N GLU A 238 -19.18 8.69 20.33
CA GLU A 238 -18.14 9.49 20.97
C GLU A 238 -17.10 8.64 21.72
N ARG A 239 -17.54 7.66 22.51
CA ARG A 239 -16.63 6.81 23.29
C ARG A 239 -15.77 5.92 22.40
N TYR A 240 -16.34 5.39 21.32
CA TYR A 240 -15.58 4.60 20.35
C TYR A 240 -14.48 5.45 19.71
N LEU A 241 -14.84 6.61 19.16
CA LEU A 241 -13.88 7.52 18.55
C LEU A 241 -12.80 7.97 19.53
N GLN A 242 -13.18 8.26 20.78
CA GLN A 242 -12.23 8.62 21.83
C GLN A 242 -11.25 7.47 22.12
N SER A 243 -11.74 6.23 22.26
CA SER A 243 -10.88 5.07 22.52
C SER A 243 -9.88 4.82 21.38
N SER A 244 -10.32 4.92 20.13
CA SER A 244 -9.43 4.78 18.96
C SER A 244 -8.39 5.91 18.88
N LEU A 245 -8.77 7.12 19.28
CA LEU A 245 -7.86 8.27 19.35
C LEU A 245 -6.79 8.06 20.43
N GLU A 246 -7.20 7.59 21.61
CA GLU A 246 -6.30 7.30 22.73
C GLU A 246 -5.33 6.17 22.39
N GLU A 247 -5.79 5.13 21.70
CA GLU A 247 -4.95 4.04 21.19
C GLU A 247 -3.91 4.56 20.19
N LEU A 248 -4.33 5.37 19.20
CA LEU A 248 -3.42 5.99 18.23
C LEU A 248 -2.34 6.86 18.90
N VAL A 249 -2.74 7.66 19.89
CA VAL A 249 -1.82 8.48 20.68
C VAL A 249 -0.83 7.60 21.44
N ALA A 250 -1.32 6.57 22.14
CA ALA A 250 -0.47 5.66 22.90
C ALA A 250 0.53 4.92 22.00
N GLU A 251 0.09 4.33 20.89
CA GLU A 251 0.97 3.64 19.93
C GLU A 251 2.06 4.57 19.38
N THR A 252 1.68 5.78 18.98
CA THR A 252 2.61 6.78 18.45
C THR A 252 3.67 7.16 19.47
N LEU A 253 3.25 7.42 20.71
CA LEU A 253 4.15 7.81 21.78
C LEU A 253 5.04 6.64 22.24
N LEU A 254 4.53 5.41 22.24
CA LEU A 254 5.32 4.20 22.50
C LEU A 254 6.42 4.01 21.46
N ALA A 255 6.09 4.13 20.17
CA ALA A 255 7.06 4.06 19.08
C ALA A 255 8.13 5.15 19.22
N THR A 256 7.71 6.39 19.54
CA THR A 256 8.63 7.52 19.76
C THR A 256 9.53 7.30 20.97
N THR A 257 9.00 6.71 22.05
CA THR A 257 9.76 6.35 23.25
C THR A 257 10.84 5.32 22.94
N ALA A 258 10.52 4.32 22.11
CA ALA A 258 11.50 3.32 21.69
C ALA A 258 12.69 3.93 20.93
N LEU A 259 12.44 4.92 20.05
CA LEU A 259 13.48 5.62 19.30
C LEU A 259 14.38 6.50 20.19
N LEU A 260 13.86 7.02 21.30
CA LEU A 260 14.58 7.90 22.22
C LEU A 260 15.23 7.15 23.40
N LYS A 261 15.05 5.82 23.47
CA LYS A 261 15.38 5.03 24.67
C LYS A 261 16.86 5.08 25.05
N GLU A 262 17.76 5.12 24.06
CA GLU A 262 19.21 5.16 24.29
C GLU A 262 19.67 6.47 24.98
N ASP A 263 18.94 7.57 24.79
CA ASP A 263 19.28 8.90 25.29
C ASP A 263 18.35 9.37 26.42
N GLU A 264 17.51 8.49 26.97
CA GLU A 264 16.47 8.83 27.96
C GLU A 264 17.02 9.63 29.15
N ALA A 265 18.13 9.21 29.74
CA ALA A 265 18.70 9.88 30.91
C ALA A 265 19.14 11.33 30.59
N GLU A 266 19.76 11.54 29.43
CA GLU A 266 20.19 12.86 28.99
C GLU A 266 18.99 13.76 28.64
N LEU A 267 17.97 13.20 27.98
CA LEU A 267 16.74 13.91 27.65
C LEU A 267 15.96 14.36 28.88
N VAL A 268 15.84 13.49 29.89
CA VAL A 268 15.14 13.80 31.15
C VAL A 268 15.86 14.91 31.92
N GLU A 269 17.20 14.87 31.98
CA GLU A 269 18.00 15.92 32.60
C GLU A 269 17.80 17.28 31.90
N LEU A 270 17.90 17.29 30.56
CA LEU A 270 17.70 18.49 29.74
C LEU A 270 16.27 19.03 29.86
N TYR A 271 15.27 18.14 29.88
CA TYR A 271 13.87 18.49 30.08
C TYR A 271 13.65 19.19 31.42
N ASN A 272 14.11 18.58 32.51
CA ASN A 272 13.92 19.10 33.87
C ASN A 272 14.59 20.46 34.03
N PHE A 273 15.79 20.64 33.46
CA PHE A 273 16.47 21.93 33.43
C PHE A 273 15.68 22.98 32.65
N ALA A 274 15.26 22.65 31.43
CA ALA A 274 14.52 23.57 30.56
C ALA A 274 13.18 23.99 31.16
N ALA A 275 12.41 23.03 31.68
CA ALA A 275 11.12 23.29 32.30
C ALA A 275 11.27 24.12 33.58
N SER A 276 12.22 23.80 34.47
CA SER A 276 12.44 24.57 35.70
C SER A 276 12.80 26.04 35.44
N ASN A 277 13.55 26.33 34.37
CA ASN A 277 13.87 27.71 34.02
C ASN A 277 12.66 28.50 33.51
N LEU A 278 11.84 27.89 32.65
CA LEU A 278 10.62 28.54 32.14
C LEU A 278 9.56 28.71 33.23
N ASP A 279 9.48 27.78 34.17
CA ASP A 279 8.57 27.85 35.33
C ASP A 279 8.89 29.06 36.21
N LYS A 280 10.18 29.28 36.53
CA LYS A 280 10.65 30.46 37.28
C LYS A 280 10.31 31.79 36.61
N GLU A 281 10.27 31.82 35.28
CA GLU A 281 9.92 33.01 34.50
C GLU A 281 8.40 33.15 34.26
N GLY A 282 7.59 32.17 34.69
CA GLY A 282 6.14 32.12 34.42
C GLY A 282 5.80 31.89 32.94
N GLN A 283 6.71 31.30 32.17
CA GLN A 283 6.60 31.08 30.72
C GLN A 283 6.46 29.59 30.36
N LEU A 284 6.32 28.70 31.35
CA LEU A 284 6.16 27.28 31.10
C LEU A 284 4.82 27.02 30.38
N PRO A 285 4.80 26.33 29.23
CA PRO A 285 3.57 26.01 28.52
C PRO A 285 2.80 24.82 29.13
N LEU A 286 3.16 24.39 30.34
CA LEU A 286 2.54 23.30 31.09
C LEU A 286 1.76 23.87 32.28
N LYS A 287 0.74 23.15 32.75
CA LYS A 287 -0.07 23.58 33.90
C LYS A 287 0.75 23.66 35.19
N GLU A 288 1.68 22.73 35.37
CA GLU A 288 2.54 22.62 36.54
C GLU A 288 3.88 21.99 36.13
N PHE A 289 4.96 22.42 36.79
CA PHE A 289 6.26 21.78 36.65
C PHE A 289 6.36 20.57 37.60
N ILE A 290 6.45 19.38 37.03
CA ILE A 290 6.74 18.14 37.76
C ILE A 290 8.02 17.54 37.16
N PRO A 291 9.11 17.42 37.94
CA PRO A 291 10.33 16.78 37.48
C PRO A 291 10.08 15.34 37.01
N LEU A 292 10.59 15.02 35.83
CA LEU A 292 10.51 13.69 35.26
C LEU A 292 11.67 12.82 35.75
N ASN A 293 11.39 11.53 35.97
CA ASN A 293 12.41 10.49 36.26
C ASN A 293 12.65 9.55 35.06
N ALA A 294 11.79 9.62 34.05
CA ALA A 294 11.77 8.83 32.83
C ALA A 294 11.13 9.67 31.73
N LEU A 295 11.19 9.23 30.47
CA LEU A 295 10.43 9.88 29.39
C LEU A 295 8.92 9.96 29.73
N PRO A 296 8.19 10.98 29.23
CA PRO A 296 6.78 11.11 29.53
C PRO A 296 5.99 9.88 29.13
N ALA A 297 4.92 9.55 29.88
CA ALA A 297 4.13 8.36 29.62
C ALA A 297 3.51 8.39 28.21
N ALA A 298 3.30 7.22 27.62
CA ALA A 298 2.70 7.08 26.30
C ALA A 298 1.16 7.10 26.38
N ASN A 299 0.60 8.25 26.78
CA ASN A 299 -0.83 8.48 26.87
C ASN A 299 -1.18 9.95 26.53
N SER A 300 -2.47 10.23 26.33
CA SER A 300 -2.98 11.55 25.98
C SER A 300 -2.76 12.61 27.07
N GLU A 301 -2.81 12.21 28.35
CA GLU A 301 -2.58 13.11 29.49
C GLU A 301 -1.15 13.66 29.54
N SER A 302 -0.16 12.85 29.16
CA SER A 302 1.25 13.23 29.07
C SER A 302 1.62 13.93 27.76
N LEU A 303 0.70 14.08 26.79
CA LEU A 303 0.99 14.74 25.52
C LEU A 303 1.55 16.17 25.66
N PRO A 304 1.07 17.04 26.58
CA PRO A 304 1.68 18.35 26.80
C PRO A 304 3.17 18.26 27.17
N GLN A 305 3.57 17.26 27.96
CA GLN A 305 4.97 17.02 28.33
C GLN A 305 5.79 16.62 27.10
N TRP A 306 5.24 15.74 26.25
CA TRP A 306 5.84 15.40 24.96
C TRP A 306 6.00 16.61 24.05
N LEU A 307 4.98 17.45 23.90
CA LEU A 307 5.04 18.67 23.08
C LEU A 307 6.12 19.63 23.59
N PHE A 308 6.30 19.74 24.91
CA PHE A 308 7.39 20.52 25.49
C PHE A 308 8.77 19.91 25.18
N LEU A 309 8.93 18.59 25.31
CA LEU A 309 10.16 17.89 24.94
C LEU A 309 10.53 18.17 23.47
N VAL A 310 9.56 18.04 22.57
CA VAL A 310 9.77 18.31 21.13
C VAL A 310 10.10 19.78 20.88
N SER A 311 9.60 20.72 21.69
CA SER A 311 9.79 22.16 21.49
C SER A 311 11.26 22.59 21.54
N PHE A 312 12.10 21.93 22.35
CA PHE A 312 13.53 22.27 22.44
C PHE A 312 14.43 21.42 21.52
N LEU A 313 13.87 20.41 20.84
CA LEU A 313 14.56 19.59 19.85
C LEU A 313 14.31 20.09 18.41
N LEU A 314 13.10 20.56 18.11
CA LEU A 314 12.67 20.93 16.75
C LEU A 314 12.31 22.41 16.63
N SER A 315 12.63 23.02 15.48
CA SER A 315 12.18 24.38 15.14
C SER A 315 10.66 24.43 14.93
N GLN A 316 10.07 25.62 14.78
CA GLN A 316 8.66 25.73 14.39
C GLN A 316 8.37 25.04 13.04
N LEU A 317 7.15 24.53 12.89
CA LEU A 317 6.67 23.86 11.68
C LEU A 317 6.61 24.82 10.50
N GLU A 318 6.78 24.29 9.29
CA GLU A 318 6.50 25.09 8.09
C GLU A 318 5.01 25.45 8.04
N PRO A 319 4.64 26.72 7.76
CA PRO A 319 3.24 27.16 7.75
C PRO A 319 2.33 26.33 6.83
N ASN A 320 2.92 25.78 5.76
CA ASN A 320 2.20 25.06 4.70
C ASN A 320 2.31 23.53 4.83
N ASN A 321 3.09 23.00 5.78
CA ASN A 321 3.21 21.56 5.99
C ASN A 321 3.53 21.23 7.45
N ARG A 322 2.47 21.01 8.25
CA ARG A 322 2.59 20.67 9.67
C ARG A 322 3.27 19.31 9.93
N ALA A 323 3.43 18.47 8.91
CA ALA A 323 4.14 17.19 9.01
C ALA A 323 5.65 17.30 8.77
N LYS A 324 6.15 18.46 8.32
CA LYS A 324 7.59 18.72 8.13
C LYS A 324 8.12 19.68 9.18
N GLY A 325 9.20 19.27 9.83
CA GLY A 325 9.94 20.08 10.78
C GLY A 325 11.44 19.94 10.56
N ASN A 326 12.20 20.90 11.09
CA ASN A 326 13.66 20.87 11.07
C ASN A 326 14.20 20.79 12.50
N TRP A 327 15.39 20.21 12.63
CA TRP A 327 16.13 20.21 13.89
C TRP A 327 16.44 21.64 14.36
N LEU A 328 16.23 21.91 15.65
CA LEU A 328 16.55 23.20 16.26
C LEU A 328 18.06 23.30 16.47
N LYS A 329 18.77 23.93 15.54
CA LYS A 329 20.25 24.00 15.53
C LYS A 329 20.88 24.59 16.80
N ARG A 330 20.19 25.47 17.54
CA ARG A 330 20.75 26.14 18.74
C ARG A 330 19.73 26.36 19.85
N ALA A 331 20.18 26.08 21.07
CA ALA A 331 19.73 26.60 22.36
C ALA A 331 19.24 28.06 22.36
N VAL A 332 17.98 28.36 22.68
CA VAL A 332 17.56 29.73 23.03
C VAL A 332 16.75 29.76 24.34
N ALA A 333 16.69 30.94 24.97
CA ALA A 333 16.01 31.11 26.26
C ALA A 333 14.52 30.74 26.20
N LYS A 334 13.86 31.02 25.07
CA LYS A 334 12.45 30.65 24.81
C LYS A 334 12.18 29.14 24.92
N ASN A 335 13.22 28.30 24.78
CA ASN A 335 13.12 26.86 24.91
C ASN A 335 13.63 26.35 26.28
N GLY A 336 13.80 27.24 27.27
CA GLY A 336 14.25 26.89 28.62
C GLY A 336 15.77 26.85 28.81
N PHE A 337 16.54 27.38 27.87
CA PHE A 337 18.01 27.42 27.95
C PHE A 337 18.54 28.86 27.99
N PRO A 338 18.66 29.46 29.19
CA PRO A 338 19.14 30.82 29.37
C PRO A 338 20.56 31.05 28.83
N PRO A 339 20.96 32.30 28.51
CA PRO A 339 22.33 32.61 28.14
C PRO A 339 23.29 32.38 29.31
N ALA A 340 24.56 32.11 29.03
CA ALA A 340 25.59 31.84 30.04
C ALA A 340 25.98 33.07 30.89
N ASN A 341 25.59 34.29 30.47
CA ASN A 341 25.87 35.53 31.20
C ASN A 341 24.83 35.76 32.30
N GLN A 342 24.79 34.85 33.28
CA GLN A 342 23.89 34.92 34.42
C GLN A 342 24.57 35.63 35.61
N PRO A 343 23.80 36.26 36.51
CA PRO A 343 24.33 36.91 37.71
C PRO A 343 25.12 35.94 38.61
N ASP A 344 24.65 34.70 38.69
CA ASP A 344 25.32 33.59 39.36
C ASP A 344 26.25 32.87 38.37
N LYS A 345 27.55 32.86 38.68
CA LYS A 345 28.59 32.25 37.85
C LYS A 345 28.48 30.72 37.77
N GLU A 346 28.04 30.05 38.84
CA GLU A 346 27.87 28.59 38.85
C GLU A 346 26.68 28.21 37.97
N PHE A 347 25.56 28.92 38.12
CA PHE A 347 24.39 28.75 37.26
C PHE A 347 24.69 29.10 35.78
N GLY A 348 25.47 30.15 35.53
CA GLY A 348 25.92 30.50 34.17
C GLY A 348 26.79 29.41 33.51
N ALA A 349 27.66 28.75 34.29
CA ALA A 349 28.44 27.61 33.84
C ALA A 349 27.54 26.39 33.53
N LEU A 350 26.57 26.09 34.38
CA LEU A 350 25.57 25.03 34.15
C LEU A 350 24.74 25.28 32.88
N CYS A 351 24.27 26.53 32.68
CA CYS A 351 23.55 26.93 31.46
C CYS A 351 24.39 26.66 30.21
N LYS A 352 25.68 27.01 30.24
CA LYS A 352 26.60 26.77 29.12
C LYS A 352 26.77 25.27 28.84
N GLN A 353 26.95 24.47 29.89
CA GLN A 353 27.14 23.03 29.79
C GLN A 353 25.92 22.33 29.19
N LEU A 354 24.73 22.56 29.77
CA LEU A 354 23.49 21.88 29.33
C LEU A 354 23.04 22.34 27.95
N LYS A 355 23.25 23.62 27.60
CA LYS A 355 23.02 24.12 26.25
C LYS A 355 23.93 23.44 25.22
N SER A 356 25.21 23.23 25.53
CA SER A 356 26.12 22.49 24.67
C SER A 356 25.68 21.04 24.51
N ARG A 357 25.37 20.35 25.61
CA ARG A 357 24.90 18.96 25.57
C ARG A 357 23.63 18.80 24.74
N ARG A 358 22.68 19.73 24.85
CA ARG A 358 21.47 19.77 24.00
C ARG A 358 21.83 19.92 22.53
N ASP A 359 22.69 20.88 22.18
CA ASP A 359 23.12 21.10 20.80
C ASP A 359 23.86 19.88 20.24
N ASP A 360 24.69 19.23 21.04
CA ASP A 360 25.41 18.00 20.69
C ASP A 360 24.45 16.82 20.48
N LEU A 361 23.44 16.66 21.33
CA LEU A 361 22.37 15.68 21.18
C LEU A 361 21.61 15.88 19.85
N VAL A 362 21.20 17.11 19.53
CA VAL A 362 20.53 17.42 18.25
C VAL A 362 21.44 17.12 17.05
N ASN A 363 22.74 17.37 17.16
CA ASN A 363 23.69 17.01 16.10
C ASN A 363 23.82 15.49 15.92
N ARG A 364 23.72 14.69 16.99
CA ARG A 364 23.67 13.22 16.91
C ARG A 364 22.41 12.72 16.19
N TYR A 365 21.29 13.41 16.34
CA TYR A 365 20.03 13.08 15.66
C TYR A 365 19.88 13.63 14.25
N LEU A 366 20.75 14.54 13.83
CA LEU A 366 20.69 15.16 12.51
C LEU A 366 20.62 14.18 11.32
N PRO A 367 21.32 13.02 11.31
CA PRO A 367 21.19 12.02 10.25
C PRO A 367 19.97 11.10 10.40
N ASP A 368 19.25 11.15 11.52
CA ASP A 368 18.11 10.27 11.81
C ASP A 368 16.79 10.89 11.32
N SER A 369 16.44 10.57 10.07
CA SER A 369 15.18 11.01 9.48
C SER A 369 13.95 10.35 10.12
N GLU A 370 14.09 9.13 10.64
CA GLU A 370 13.00 8.37 11.24
C GLU A 370 12.56 9.02 12.56
N LEU A 371 13.54 9.37 13.39
CA LEU A 371 13.28 10.10 14.63
C LEU A 371 12.70 11.49 14.35
N LEU A 372 13.22 12.22 13.37
CA LEU A 372 12.69 13.54 13.00
C LEU A 372 11.21 13.47 12.62
N GLU A 373 10.83 12.48 11.81
CA GLU A 373 9.44 12.28 11.41
C GLU A 373 8.55 11.90 12.60
N ALA A 374 9.02 11.00 13.48
CA ALA A 374 8.27 10.61 14.68
C ALA A 374 7.99 11.83 15.58
N LEU A 375 9.00 12.66 15.87
CA LEU A 375 8.85 13.87 16.68
C LEU A 375 7.98 14.93 16.01
N CYS A 376 8.04 15.06 14.68
CA CYS A 376 7.12 15.94 13.94
C CYS A 376 5.67 15.46 14.05
N TYR A 377 5.44 14.15 13.99
CA TYR A 377 4.12 13.56 14.09
C TYR A 377 3.52 13.70 15.49
N VAL A 378 4.33 13.63 16.56
CA VAL A 378 3.88 13.92 17.94
C VAL A 378 3.21 15.30 18.05
N ARG A 379 3.67 16.30 17.28
CA ARG A 379 3.04 17.64 17.25
C ARG A 379 1.68 17.70 16.58
N LEU A 380 1.32 16.67 15.80
CA LEU A 380 0.04 16.54 15.12
C LEU A 380 -0.99 15.78 15.96
N LEU A 381 -0.55 15.11 17.03
CA LEU A 381 -1.45 14.37 17.89
C LEU A 381 -2.49 15.30 18.53
N PRO A 382 -3.76 14.88 18.59
CA PRO A 382 -4.80 15.68 19.22
C PRO A 382 -4.54 15.79 20.72
N GLY A 383 -4.71 17.00 21.26
CA GLY A 383 -4.56 17.29 22.68
C GLY A 383 -5.56 16.53 23.56
N PRO A 384 -5.29 16.42 24.88
CA PRO A 384 -6.24 15.84 25.82
C PRO A 384 -7.52 16.68 25.88
N GLY A 385 -8.65 16.05 25.54
CA GLY A 385 -9.99 16.65 25.54
C GLY A 385 -10.25 17.55 24.33
N LEU A 386 -10.80 16.96 23.25
CA LEU A 386 -11.44 17.74 22.19
C LEU A 386 -12.58 18.58 22.80
N ASP A 387 -12.82 19.77 22.25
CA ASP A 387 -13.91 20.65 22.66
C ASP A 387 -15.24 19.88 22.55
N PRO A 388 -16.14 19.90 23.55
CA PRO A 388 -17.47 19.31 23.45
C PRO A 388 -18.22 19.66 22.14
N GLN A 389 -18.02 20.86 21.58
CA GLN A 389 -18.59 21.23 20.29
C GLN A 389 -18.03 20.41 19.12
N GLN A 390 -16.74 20.06 19.16
CA GLN A 390 -16.12 19.21 18.14
C GLN A 390 -16.65 17.78 18.21
N TRP A 391 -16.85 17.24 19.41
CA TRP A 391 -17.45 15.91 19.58
C TRP A 391 -18.88 15.84 19.09
N TYR A 392 -19.66 16.90 19.37
CA TYR A 392 -21.02 17.02 18.86
C TYR A 392 -21.04 17.03 17.32
N PHE A 393 -20.17 17.82 16.69
CA PHE A 393 -20.01 17.84 15.23
C PHE A 393 -19.60 16.47 14.66
N LEU A 394 -18.60 15.80 15.23
CA LEU A 394 -18.13 14.49 14.75
C LEU A 394 -19.23 13.43 14.84
N THR A 395 -20.01 13.46 15.93
CA THR A 395 -21.15 12.54 16.12
C THR A 395 -22.23 12.80 15.07
N ALA A 396 -22.61 14.07 14.87
CA ALA A 396 -23.56 14.47 13.83
C ALA A 396 -23.08 14.04 12.43
N LEU A 397 -21.80 14.27 12.12
CA LEU A 397 -21.20 13.85 10.85
C LEU A 397 -21.29 12.34 10.65
N CYS A 398 -21.02 11.52 11.68
CA CYS A 398 -21.17 10.06 11.57
C CYS A 398 -22.62 9.64 11.24
N HIS A 399 -23.63 10.27 11.84
CA HIS A 399 -25.03 9.98 11.53
C HIS A 399 -25.40 10.43 10.10
N VAL A 400 -24.96 11.61 9.68
CA VAL A 400 -25.17 12.12 8.32
C VAL A 400 -24.52 11.18 7.30
N LEU A 401 -23.28 10.72 7.53
CA LEU A 401 -22.59 9.78 6.65
C LEU A 401 -23.25 8.40 6.62
N HIS A 402 -23.84 7.96 7.73
CA HIS A 402 -24.63 6.72 7.77
C HIS A 402 -25.87 6.84 6.86
N ALA A 403 -26.66 7.91 7.03
CA ALA A 403 -27.82 8.19 6.19
C ALA A 403 -27.42 8.34 4.71
N LEU A 404 -26.33 9.07 4.44
CA LEU A 404 -25.79 9.24 3.10
C LEU A 404 -25.40 7.93 2.44
N ASN A 405 -24.81 7.00 3.19
CA ASN A 405 -24.49 5.68 2.66
C ASN A 405 -25.76 4.89 2.31
N ALA A 406 -26.83 5.00 3.09
CA ALA A 406 -28.12 4.38 2.75
C ALA A 406 -28.73 4.99 1.48
N GLU A 407 -28.75 6.32 1.36
CA GLU A 407 -29.21 7.01 0.14
C GLU A 407 -28.36 6.66 -1.09
N LEU A 408 -27.06 6.42 -0.90
CA LEU A 408 -26.18 5.96 -1.98
C LEU A 408 -26.55 4.56 -2.48
N LEU A 409 -26.90 3.63 -1.59
CA LEU A 409 -27.37 2.30 -1.99
C LEU A 409 -28.69 2.39 -2.79
N LEU A 410 -29.59 3.30 -2.38
CA LEU A 410 -30.82 3.58 -3.12
C LEU A 410 -30.53 4.17 -4.50
N ALA A 411 -29.59 5.11 -4.60
CA ALA A 411 -29.14 5.69 -5.86
C ALA A 411 -28.54 4.61 -6.79
N PHE A 412 -27.67 3.74 -6.27
CA PHE A 412 -27.11 2.63 -7.04
C PHE A 412 -28.20 1.69 -7.59
N SER A 413 -29.18 1.32 -6.77
CA SER A 413 -30.33 0.52 -7.19
C SER A 413 -31.16 1.23 -8.27
N ARG A 414 -31.48 2.51 -8.05
CA ARG A 414 -32.28 3.35 -8.96
C ARG A 414 -31.67 3.43 -10.36
N PHE A 415 -30.37 3.67 -10.43
CA PHE A 415 -29.65 3.82 -11.70
C PHE A 415 -29.10 2.50 -12.26
N ARG A 416 -29.19 1.40 -11.51
CA ARG A 416 -28.58 0.08 -11.83
C ARG A 416 -27.07 0.19 -12.12
N LEU A 417 -26.40 1.04 -11.36
CA LEU A 417 -24.98 1.32 -11.48
C LEU A 417 -24.33 1.08 -10.13
N VAL A 418 -23.14 0.50 -10.14
CA VAL A 418 -22.29 0.32 -8.96
C VAL A 418 -20.84 0.58 -9.37
N ASP A 419 -19.99 0.91 -8.42
CA ASP A 419 -18.54 0.93 -8.63
C ASP A 419 -17.88 -0.30 -7.97
N TYR A 420 -16.55 -0.36 -8.08
CA TYR A 420 -15.76 -1.45 -7.53
C TYR A 420 -15.85 -1.54 -6.01
N THR A 421 -15.83 -0.40 -5.30
CA THR A 421 -15.95 -0.37 -3.84
C THR A 421 -17.26 -0.99 -3.37
N GLN A 422 -18.39 -0.67 -4.03
CA GLN A 422 -19.67 -1.29 -3.69
C GLN A 422 -19.69 -2.78 -4.02
N THR A 423 -19.10 -3.20 -5.14
CA THR A 423 -19.02 -4.64 -5.46
C THR A 423 -18.22 -5.45 -4.45
N GLY A 424 -17.15 -4.87 -3.88
CA GLY A 424 -16.41 -5.50 -2.79
C GLY A 424 -17.23 -5.62 -1.51
N ALA A 425 -17.95 -4.56 -1.12
CA ALA A 425 -18.79 -4.56 0.08
C ALA A 425 -19.92 -5.60 -0.05
N ALA A 426 -20.56 -5.61 -1.22
CA ALA A 426 -21.58 -6.58 -1.59
C ALA A 426 -21.07 -8.04 -1.56
N ALA A 427 -19.86 -8.29 -2.05
CA ALA A 427 -19.25 -9.62 -1.98
C ALA A 427 -19.06 -10.07 -0.52
N GLY A 428 -18.64 -9.15 0.35
CA GLY A 428 -18.53 -9.39 1.78
C GLY A 428 -19.87 -9.77 2.42
N LEU A 429 -20.97 -9.11 2.04
CA LEU A 429 -22.32 -9.45 2.49
C LEU A 429 -22.77 -10.82 1.93
N ALA A 430 -22.47 -11.10 0.67
CA ALA A 430 -22.81 -12.37 0.02
C ALA A 430 -22.22 -13.60 0.72
N LEU A 431 -21.06 -13.45 1.38
CA LEU A 431 -20.43 -14.53 2.15
C LEU A 431 -20.97 -14.68 3.57
N GLY A 432 -21.66 -13.67 4.11
CA GLY A 432 -22.13 -13.68 5.51
C GLY A 432 -21.02 -13.37 6.53
N SER A 433 -21.25 -13.71 7.79
CA SER A 433 -20.24 -13.61 8.86
C SER A 433 -19.57 -14.96 9.09
N ALA A 434 -18.51 -15.00 9.92
CA ALA A 434 -17.89 -16.27 10.29
C ALA A 434 -18.81 -17.15 11.16
N GLU A 435 -19.67 -16.51 11.96
CA GLU A 435 -20.63 -17.16 12.85
C GLU A 435 -21.89 -17.60 12.09
N GLU A 436 -22.26 -16.85 11.05
CA GLU A 436 -23.43 -17.07 10.20
C GLU A 436 -23.03 -17.01 8.71
N PRO A 437 -22.30 -18.02 8.20
CA PRO A 437 -21.93 -18.10 6.80
C PRO A 437 -23.17 -18.35 5.93
N THR A 438 -23.20 -17.78 4.72
CA THR A 438 -24.26 -18.06 3.75
C THR A 438 -24.07 -19.42 3.07
N ASP A 439 -25.12 -19.96 2.45
CA ASP A 439 -25.03 -21.15 1.60
C ASP A 439 -24.00 -20.99 0.48
N LEU A 440 -23.81 -19.77 -0.03
CA LEU A 440 -22.76 -19.46 -1.00
C LEU A 440 -21.37 -19.69 -0.40
N SER A 441 -21.14 -19.19 0.82
CA SER A 441 -19.87 -19.38 1.51
C SER A 441 -19.57 -20.86 1.73
N LEU A 442 -20.57 -21.62 2.20
CA LEU A 442 -20.45 -23.07 2.39
C LEU A 442 -20.20 -23.82 1.07
N ALA A 443 -20.87 -23.42 -0.01
CA ALA A 443 -20.65 -24.00 -1.33
C ALA A 443 -19.24 -23.69 -1.86
N LEU A 444 -18.73 -22.48 -1.63
CA LEU A 444 -17.39 -22.09 -2.04
C LEU A 444 -16.31 -22.78 -1.23
N ASP A 445 -16.49 -22.98 0.07
CA ASP A 445 -15.52 -23.70 0.91
C ASP A 445 -15.36 -25.17 0.45
N ASN A 446 -16.44 -25.80 -0.03
CA ASN A 446 -16.39 -27.13 -0.63
C ASN A 446 -15.73 -27.16 -2.03
N VAL A 447 -15.65 -26.02 -2.71
CA VAL A 447 -15.15 -25.92 -4.08
C VAL A 447 -13.73 -25.39 -4.13
N ILE A 448 -13.37 -24.38 -3.35
CA ILE A 448 -12.08 -23.69 -3.40
C ILE A 448 -11.19 -24.21 -2.29
N ASN A 449 -10.13 -24.93 -2.67
CA ASN A 449 -9.14 -25.43 -1.71
C ASN A 449 -7.88 -24.56 -1.68
N HIS A 450 -7.61 -23.84 -2.76
CA HIS A 450 -6.36 -23.09 -2.89
C HIS A 450 -6.60 -21.70 -3.44
N ILE A 451 -6.08 -20.69 -2.74
CA ILE A 451 -6.16 -19.29 -3.15
C ILE A 451 -4.75 -18.76 -3.36
N LEU A 452 -4.49 -18.21 -4.55
CA LEU A 452 -3.26 -17.51 -4.89
C LEU A 452 -3.59 -16.03 -5.12
N VAL A 453 -2.84 -15.13 -4.50
CA VAL A 453 -3.02 -13.68 -4.69
C VAL A 453 -1.72 -13.06 -5.17
N ASP A 454 -1.76 -12.44 -6.35
CA ASP A 454 -0.66 -11.63 -6.90
C ASP A 454 -0.82 -10.16 -6.50
N GLU A 455 0.29 -9.42 -6.44
CA GLU A 455 0.39 -8.02 -6.00
C GLU A 455 -0.24 -7.77 -4.61
N PHE A 456 -0.04 -8.68 -3.66
CA PHE A 456 -0.70 -8.60 -2.34
C PHE A 456 -0.42 -7.28 -1.58
N GLN A 457 0.67 -6.57 -1.88
CA GLN A 457 0.97 -5.25 -1.30
C GLN A 457 -0.06 -4.17 -1.64
N ASP A 458 -0.88 -4.39 -2.68
CA ASP A 458 -1.88 -3.44 -3.15
C ASP A 458 -3.29 -3.73 -2.60
N THR A 459 -3.39 -4.64 -1.63
CA THR A 459 -4.65 -5.08 -1.03
C THR A 459 -5.25 -4.01 -0.11
N SER A 460 -6.57 -3.82 -0.17
CA SER A 460 -7.33 -2.96 0.75
C SER A 460 -7.92 -3.75 1.92
N GLN A 461 -8.39 -3.06 2.97
CA GLN A 461 -8.97 -3.74 4.15
C GLN A 461 -10.17 -4.63 3.78
N LEU A 462 -11.04 -4.14 2.89
CA LEU A 462 -12.20 -4.88 2.39
C LEU A 462 -11.81 -6.19 1.68
N GLN A 463 -10.71 -6.16 0.93
CA GLN A 463 -10.18 -7.33 0.23
C GLN A 463 -9.52 -8.32 1.21
N LEU A 464 -8.85 -7.82 2.26
CA LEU A 464 -8.33 -8.66 3.34
C LEU A 464 -9.48 -9.36 4.08
N ASP A 465 -10.56 -8.64 4.40
CA ASP A 465 -11.73 -9.20 5.07
C ASP A 465 -12.42 -10.25 4.19
N LEU A 466 -12.48 -10.04 2.88
CA LEU A 466 -12.95 -11.04 1.92
C LEU A 466 -12.10 -12.32 1.99
N LEU A 467 -10.76 -12.20 1.95
CA LEU A 467 -9.87 -13.35 2.08
C LEU A 467 -10.07 -14.07 3.41
N ARG A 468 -10.18 -13.33 4.51
CA ARG A 468 -10.44 -13.89 5.85
C ARG A 468 -11.74 -14.71 5.88
N LYS A 469 -12.81 -14.24 5.22
CA LYS A 469 -14.08 -14.99 5.12
C LYS A 469 -13.95 -16.25 4.28
N LEU A 470 -13.24 -16.18 3.15
CA LEU A 470 -13.05 -17.32 2.25
C LEU A 470 -12.17 -18.41 2.86
N THR A 471 -11.26 -18.03 3.75
CA THR A 471 -10.38 -18.96 4.47
C THR A 471 -10.84 -19.23 5.90
N ALA A 472 -12.09 -18.88 6.24
CA ALA A 472 -12.62 -19.13 7.56
C ALA A 472 -12.73 -20.65 7.81
N GLY A 473 -12.20 -21.12 8.94
CA GLY A 473 -12.19 -22.54 9.28
C GLY A 473 -11.16 -23.38 8.52
N TRP A 474 -10.20 -22.76 7.82
CA TRP A 474 -9.04 -23.46 7.27
C TRP A 474 -8.04 -23.74 8.40
N GLU A 475 -7.59 -24.99 8.51
CA GLU A 475 -6.65 -25.46 9.53
C GLU A 475 -5.28 -25.75 8.92
N PRO A 476 -4.20 -25.69 9.72
CA PRO A 476 -2.90 -26.18 9.27
C PRO A 476 -2.99 -27.65 8.82
N ASP A 477 -2.41 -27.95 7.65
CA ASP A 477 -2.29 -29.30 7.08
C ASP A 477 -3.62 -30.00 6.67
N ASP A 478 -4.73 -29.27 6.55
CA ASP A 478 -6.02 -29.82 6.10
C ASP A 478 -6.14 -30.02 4.57
N GLY A 479 -5.07 -29.72 3.84
CA GLY A 479 -4.98 -29.82 2.39
C GLY A 479 -5.38 -28.54 1.63
N ARG A 480 -5.89 -27.52 2.32
CA ARG A 480 -6.16 -26.18 1.75
C ARG A 480 -4.93 -25.29 1.91
N SER A 481 -4.77 -24.29 1.05
CA SER A 481 -3.58 -23.42 1.12
C SER A 481 -3.82 -22.00 0.60
N LEU A 482 -3.25 -21.02 1.30
CA LEU A 482 -3.21 -19.62 0.88
C LEU A 482 -1.80 -19.23 0.46
N PHE A 483 -1.66 -18.70 -0.75
CA PHE A 483 -0.37 -18.27 -1.30
C PHE A 483 -0.41 -16.82 -1.75
N LEU A 484 0.25 -15.96 -0.98
CA LEU A 484 0.30 -14.53 -1.23
C LEU A 484 1.65 -14.18 -1.83
N VAL A 485 1.67 -13.39 -2.90
CA VAL A 485 2.91 -12.91 -3.50
C VAL A 485 2.83 -11.43 -3.79
N GLY A 486 3.88 -10.71 -3.42
CA GLY A 486 3.93 -9.27 -3.59
C GLY A 486 5.27 -8.70 -3.17
N ASP A 487 5.37 -7.38 -3.20
CA ASP A 487 6.53 -6.67 -2.65
C ASP A 487 6.09 -5.36 -2.04
N ALA A 488 6.22 -5.24 -0.72
CA ALA A 488 5.85 -4.05 0.02
C ALA A 488 6.56 -2.78 -0.51
N MET A 489 7.78 -2.90 -1.06
CA MET A 489 8.50 -1.77 -1.65
C MET A 489 7.86 -1.21 -2.93
N GLN A 490 6.95 -1.98 -3.56
CA GLN A 490 6.28 -1.63 -4.81
C GLN A 490 4.84 -1.16 -4.62
N SER A 491 4.36 -1.02 -3.38
CA SER A 491 3.02 -0.51 -3.10
C SER A 491 2.88 0.93 -3.63
N CYS A 492 2.06 1.11 -4.65
CA CYS A 492 1.86 2.39 -5.33
C CYS A 492 0.40 2.72 -5.62
N TYR A 493 -0.55 1.86 -5.21
CA TYR A 493 -1.99 2.03 -5.41
C TYR A 493 -2.71 2.62 -4.19
N GLY A 494 -2.04 3.45 -3.38
CA GLY A 494 -2.65 4.09 -2.21
C GLY A 494 -3.91 4.93 -2.54
N PHE A 495 -4.04 5.44 -3.77
CA PHE A 495 -5.24 6.12 -4.25
C PHE A 495 -6.47 5.19 -4.43
N ARG A 496 -6.26 3.87 -4.42
CA ARG A 496 -7.31 2.82 -4.34
C ARG A 496 -7.39 2.20 -2.95
N ASN A 497 -6.88 2.92 -1.94
CA ASN A 497 -6.86 2.48 -0.55
C ASN A 497 -6.10 1.16 -0.30
N ALA A 498 -5.10 0.88 -1.14
CA ALA A 498 -4.08 -0.11 -0.83
C ALA A 498 -3.33 0.33 0.43
N ASN A 499 -3.23 -0.55 1.42
CA ASN A 499 -2.50 -0.28 2.66
C ASN A 499 -1.37 -1.29 2.82
N VAL A 500 -0.13 -0.85 2.62
CA VAL A 500 1.05 -1.72 2.78
C VAL A 500 1.23 -2.22 4.22
N GLY A 501 0.65 -1.54 5.20
CA GLY A 501 0.54 -2.03 6.58
C GLY A 501 -0.20 -3.38 6.67
N ILE A 502 -1.18 -3.64 5.79
CA ILE A 502 -1.83 -4.97 5.69
C ILE A 502 -0.81 -6.03 5.31
N TYR A 503 0.04 -5.78 4.31
CA TYR A 503 1.08 -6.72 3.90
C TYR A 503 2.00 -7.06 5.08
N LEU A 504 2.46 -6.04 5.82
CA LEU A 504 3.34 -6.22 6.97
C LEU A 504 2.65 -6.99 8.11
N SER A 505 1.40 -6.63 8.43
CA SER A 505 0.59 -7.28 9.45
C SER A 505 0.34 -8.76 9.13
N VAL A 506 -0.03 -9.07 7.88
CA VAL A 506 -0.26 -10.45 7.43
C VAL A 506 1.04 -11.26 7.39
N LYS A 507 2.16 -10.62 7.06
CA LYS A 507 3.48 -11.26 7.12
C LYS A 507 3.87 -11.67 8.54
N GLU A 508 3.49 -10.88 9.53
CA GLU A 508 3.82 -11.12 10.95
C GLU A 508 2.80 -12.04 11.63
N ARG A 509 1.51 -11.84 11.37
CA ARG A 509 0.41 -12.41 12.16
C ARG A 509 -0.45 -13.42 11.41
N GLY A 510 -0.31 -13.53 10.08
CA GLY A 510 -1.18 -14.38 9.26
C GLY A 510 -2.54 -13.75 8.93
N ILE A 511 -3.50 -14.58 8.51
CA ILE A 511 -4.89 -14.16 8.24
C ILE A 511 -5.86 -15.06 9.03
N GLY A 512 -6.54 -14.49 10.02
CA GLY A 512 -7.37 -15.29 10.93
C GLY A 512 -6.49 -16.29 11.68
N GLU A 513 -6.86 -17.57 11.65
CA GLU A 513 -6.09 -18.67 12.25
C GLU A 513 -4.96 -19.19 11.32
N LEU A 514 -4.91 -18.74 10.07
CA LEU A 514 -3.91 -19.20 9.11
C LEU A 514 -2.57 -18.49 9.30
N SER A 515 -1.59 -19.25 9.78
CA SER A 515 -0.19 -18.83 9.77
C SER A 515 0.41 -18.95 8.36
N LEU A 516 1.02 -17.86 7.88
CA LEU A 516 1.68 -17.80 6.57
C LEU A 516 3.19 -17.80 6.76
N THR A 517 3.90 -18.75 6.16
CA THR A 517 5.37 -18.77 6.25
C THR A 517 5.96 -17.70 5.33
N PRO A 518 6.73 -16.73 5.85
CA PRO A 518 7.32 -15.68 5.03
C PRO A 518 8.52 -16.21 4.24
N LEU A 519 8.55 -15.94 2.94
CA LEU A 519 9.67 -16.25 2.04
C LEU A 519 10.12 -14.99 1.31
N ALA A 520 11.39 -14.92 0.90
CA ALA A 520 11.93 -13.80 0.14
C ALA A 520 12.71 -14.29 -1.08
N LEU A 521 12.42 -13.69 -2.24
CA LEU A 521 13.19 -13.86 -3.46
C LEU A 521 14.15 -12.68 -3.61
N SER A 522 15.42 -12.96 -3.78
CA SER A 522 16.47 -11.95 -3.90
C SER A 522 17.05 -11.87 -5.32
N SER A 523 16.96 -12.93 -6.12
CA SER A 523 17.52 -12.97 -7.48
C SER A 523 16.84 -11.96 -8.40
N ASN A 524 17.59 -11.17 -9.17
CA ASN A 524 17.05 -10.32 -10.24
C ASN A 524 17.44 -10.85 -11.63
N PHE A 525 16.44 -11.27 -12.40
CA PHE A 525 16.60 -11.78 -13.78
C PHE A 525 16.28 -10.75 -14.86
N ARG A 526 15.77 -9.56 -14.48
CA ARG A 526 15.25 -8.57 -15.44
C ARG A 526 16.30 -7.55 -15.84
N SER A 527 17.19 -7.19 -14.92
CA SER A 527 18.11 -6.08 -15.05
C SER A 527 19.57 -6.53 -14.95
N GLN A 528 20.46 -5.80 -15.60
CA GLN A 528 21.90 -6.00 -15.53
C GLN A 528 22.50 -5.36 -14.27
N GLU A 529 23.69 -5.82 -13.89
CA GLU A 529 24.41 -5.38 -12.68
C GLU A 529 24.43 -3.86 -12.46
N PRO A 530 24.79 -3.00 -13.44
CA PRO A 530 24.93 -1.57 -13.16
C PRO A 530 23.63 -0.88 -12.73
N VAL A 531 22.47 -1.37 -13.19
CA VAL A 531 21.17 -0.87 -12.77
C VAL A 531 20.85 -1.35 -11.36
N VAL A 532 21.00 -2.65 -11.10
CA VAL A 532 20.69 -3.25 -9.79
C VAL A 532 21.57 -2.65 -8.69
N SER A 533 22.88 -2.54 -8.92
CA SER A 533 23.83 -1.96 -7.98
C SER A 533 23.53 -0.48 -7.70
N TRP A 534 23.18 0.31 -8.72
CA TRP A 534 22.78 1.70 -8.52
C TRP A 534 21.50 1.82 -7.69
N VAL A 535 20.47 1.02 -7.98
CA VAL A 535 19.21 1.00 -7.22
C VAL A 535 19.47 0.60 -5.77
N ASN A 536 20.23 -0.48 -5.51
CA ASN A 536 20.58 -0.91 -4.16
C ASN A 536 21.33 0.18 -3.38
N ASN A 537 22.27 0.88 -4.01
CA ASN A 537 23.05 1.93 -3.36
C ASN A 537 22.22 3.18 -3.05
N VAL A 538 21.34 3.61 -3.96
CA VAL A 538 20.53 4.82 -3.77
C VAL A 538 19.38 4.58 -2.79
N PHE A 539 18.66 3.46 -2.92
CA PHE A 539 17.43 3.24 -2.15
C PHE A 539 17.66 2.62 -0.77
N SER A 540 18.82 2.01 -0.50
CA SER A 540 19.17 1.55 0.85
C SER A 540 19.23 2.68 1.89
N GLY A 541 19.55 3.91 1.47
CA GLY A 541 19.52 5.10 2.32
C GLY A 541 18.22 5.91 2.25
N ALA A 542 17.32 5.60 1.30
CA ALA A 542 16.07 6.33 1.10
C ALA A 542 14.86 5.68 1.80
N PHE A 543 14.97 4.39 2.13
CA PHE A 543 13.94 3.64 2.85
C PHE A 543 14.25 3.62 4.36
N PRO A 544 13.23 3.51 5.22
CA PRO A 544 13.41 3.40 6.67
C PRO A 544 14.20 2.14 7.05
N ARG A 545 14.86 2.16 8.21
CA ARG A 545 15.62 1.00 8.71
C ARG A 545 14.69 -0.07 9.28
N HIS A 546 13.61 0.36 9.93
CA HIS A 546 12.66 -0.51 10.60
C HIS A 546 11.27 -0.44 9.93
N PRO A 547 10.53 -1.56 9.91
CA PRO A 547 9.15 -1.54 9.45
C PRO A 547 8.26 -0.82 10.46
N ASN A 548 7.26 -0.09 9.97
CA ASN A 548 6.21 0.49 10.79
C ASN A 548 4.85 0.23 10.13
N ILE A 549 4.05 -0.65 10.74
CA ILE A 549 2.76 -1.09 10.19
C ILE A 549 1.79 0.10 10.09
N SER A 550 1.64 0.88 11.16
CA SER A 550 0.69 2.00 11.24
C SER A 550 1.02 3.12 10.24
N ARG A 551 2.31 3.31 9.93
CA ARG A 551 2.78 4.31 8.94
C ARG A 551 2.99 3.75 7.54
N GLY A 552 2.81 2.44 7.34
CA GLY A 552 3.16 1.76 6.08
C GLY A 552 4.65 1.89 5.71
N ALA A 553 5.52 2.01 6.70
CA ALA A 553 6.96 2.17 6.48
C ALA A 553 7.59 0.79 6.23
N VAL A 554 8.27 0.64 5.09
CA VAL A 554 8.81 -0.63 4.62
C VAL A 554 10.34 -0.52 4.51
N PRO A 555 11.13 -1.44 5.06
CA PRO A 555 12.58 -1.45 4.84
C PRO A 555 12.97 -1.86 3.42
N TYR A 556 14.09 -1.35 2.94
CA TYR A 556 14.64 -1.76 1.65
C TYR A 556 15.16 -3.20 1.69
N SER A 557 14.84 -3.99 0.67
CA SER A 557 15.35 -5.34 0.46
C SER A 557 16.22 -5.37 -0.80
N PRO A 558 17.55 -5.57 -0.67
CA PRO A 558 18.45 -5.52 -1.81
C PRO A 558 18.27 -6.73 -2.73
N ALA A 559 18.25 -6.46 -4.04
CA ALA A 559 18.22 -7.52 -5.05
C ALA A 559 19.65 -8.00 -5.37
N GLN A 560 19.80 -9.30 -5.60
CA GLN A 560 21.05 -9.93 -6.00
C GLN A 560 21.11 -10.10 -7.52
N VAL A 561 22.27 -9.77 -8.07
CA VAL A 561 22.53 -9.77 -9.51
C VAL A 561 22.71 -11.20 -10.01
N ILE A 562 21.89 -11.59 -10.99
CA ILE A 562 22.08 -12.86 -11.72
C ILE A 562 22.85 -12.65 -13.04
N HIS A 563 22.75 -11.45 -13.63
CA HIS A 563 23.37 -11.11 -14.91
C HIS A 563 24.48 -10.06 -14.73
N PRO A 564 25.75 -10.48 -14.51
CA PRO A 564 26.87 -9.57 -14.27
C PRO A 564 27.40 -8.86 -15.52
N LYS A 565 26.97 -9.25 -16.72
CA LYS A 565 27.47 -8.62 -17.96
C LYS A 565 26.77 -7.28 -18.23
N SER A 566 27.58 -6.23 -18.41
CA SER A 566 27.18 -4.97 -19.05
C SER A 566 28.42 -4.21 -19.55
N ASP A 567 28.37 -3.73 -20.80
CA ASP A 567 29.34 -2.77 -21.35
C ASP A 567 28.90 -1.30 -21.13
N GLY A 568 27.75 -1.09 -20.49
CA GLY A 568 27.12 0.23 -20.27
C GLY A 568 27.26 0.76 -18.83
N THR A 569 27.04 2.07 -18.66
CA THR A 569 27.13 2.79 -17.37
C THR A 569 25.93 2.58 -16.43
N GLY A 570 24.94 1.76 -16.82
CA GLY A 570 23.72 1.55 -16.04
C GLY A 570 22.78 2.74 -16.03
N VAL A 571 22.94 3.64 -15.06
CA VAL A 571 22.05 4.78 -14.82
C VAL A 571 22.77 6.09 -15.09
N LYS A 572 22.13 7.00 -15.83
CA LYS A 572 22.60 8.36 -16.07
C LYS A 572 21.57 9.36 -15.54
N VAL A 573 22.04 10.34 -14.77
CA VAL A 573 21.20 11.43 -14.24
C VAL A 573 21.57 12.71 -14.95
N LYS A 574 20.58 13.42 -15.50
CA LYS A 574 20.76 14.74 -16.10
C LYS A 574 19.97 15.77 -15.30
N LEU A 575 20.67 16.72 -14.71
CA LEU A 575 20.07 17.80 -13.93
C LEU A 575 19.84 19.01 -14.84
N LEU A 576 18.63 19.54 -14.81
CA LEU A 576 18.24 20.76 -15.52
C LEU A 576 17.97 21.84 -14.48
N HIS A 577 18.56 23.02 -14.66
CA HIS A 577 18.38 24.16 -13.77
C HIS A 577 17.48 25.19 -14.43
N HIS A 578 16.52 25.71 -13.67
CA HIS A 578 15.55 26.70 -14.13
C HIS A 578 15.13 27.60 -12.95
N GLU A 579 14.73 28.83 -13.26
CA GLU A 579 14.14 29.74 -12.27
C GLU A 579 12.72 29.25 -11.90
N SER A 580 12.32 29.41 -10.64
CA SER A 580 11.10 28.80 -10.09
C SER A 580 9.80 29.30 -10.73
N ASP A 581 9.82 30.52 -11.29
CA ASP A 581 8.71 31.16 -11.99
C ASP A 581 8.59 30.71 -13.46
N GLN A 582 9.57 29.98 -14.00
CA GLN A 582 9.64 29.56 -15.40
C GLN A 582 9.30 28.08 -15.62
N ARG A 583 8.29 27.56 -14.91
CA ARG A 583 7.93 26.12 -14.94
C ARG A 583 7.61 25.60 -16.34
N GLN A 584 6.90 26.37 -17.16
CA GLN A 584 6.56 25.95 -18.52
C GLN A 584 7.80 25.84 -19.42
N ALA A 585 8.77 26.76 -19.26
CA ALA A 585 10.03 26.68 -19.99
C ALA A 585 10.87 25.48 -19.53
N ALA A 586 10.84 25.17 -18.23
CA ALA A 586 11.47 23.98 -17.66
C ALA A 586 10.91 22.69 -18.27
N ASP A 587 9.58 22.55 -18.33
CA ASP A 587 8.90 21.38 -18.90
C ASP A 587 9.25 21.19 -20.39
N LEU A 588 9.33 22.29 -21.16
CA LEU A 588 9.74 22.26 -22.57
C LEU A 588 11.22 21.86 -22.73
N ALA A 589 12.10 22.39 -21.88
CA ALA A 589 13.52 22.04 -21.90
C ALA A 589 13.74 20.55 -21.55
N GLU A 590 13.02 20.03 -20.55
CA GLU A 590 13.01 18.61 -20.21
C GLU A 590 12.54 17.75 -21.39
N ALA A 591 11.42 18.13 -22.02
CA ALA A 591 10.89 17.42 -23.18
C ALA A 591 11.87 17.35 -24.35
N GLN A 592 12.56 18.45 -24.66
CA GLN A 592 13.59 18.48 -25.71
C GLN A 592 14.75 17.55 -25.37
N VAL A 593 15.23 17.57 -24.14
CA VAL A 593 16.30 16.68 -23.67
C VAL A 593 15.89 15.20 -23.73
N VAL A 594 14.66 14.86 -23.31
CA VAL A 594 14.14 13.49 -23.38
C VAL A 594 14.10 13.02 -24.84
N ALA A 595 13.59 13.86 -25.75
CA ALA A 595 13.52 13.52 -27.16
C ALA A 595 14.90 13.37 -27.81
N GLU A 596 15.87 14.21 -27.46
CA GLU A 596 17.27 14.06 -27.90
C GLU A 596 17.89 12.75 -27.44
N GLN A 597 17.70 12.41 -26.16
CA GLN A 597 18.23 11.15 -25.63
C GLN A 597 17.55 9.94 -26.28
N ALA A 598 16.23 9.97 -26.47
CA ALA A 598 15.51 8.90 -27.15
C ALA A 598 16.01 8.72 -28.59
N SER A 599 16.22 9.82 -29.33
CA SER A 599 16.78 9.77 -30.69
C SER A 599 18.20 9.22 -30.71
N ALA A 600 19.07 9.67 -29.80
CA ALA A 600 20.45 9.20 -29.72
C ALA A 600 20.51 7.70 -29.37
N LEU A 601 19.69 7.25 -28.42
CA LEU A 601 19.60 5.84 -28.05
C LEU A 601 19.04 4.98 -29.19
N GLN A 602 18.06 5.46 -29.95
CA GLN A 602 17.53 4.72 -31.09
C GLN A 602 18.56 4.60 -32.22
N GLN A 603 19.39 5.63 -32.44
CA GLN A 603 20.49 5.56 -33.41
C GLN A 603 21.60 4.61 -32.95
N GLN A 604 21.94 4.65 -31.65
CA GLN A 604 22.99 3.81 -31.08
C GLN A 604 22.57 2.34 -30.96
N PHE A 605 21.29 2.10 -30.65
CA PHE A 605 20.70 0.77 -30.44
C PHE A 605 19.40 0.60 -31.24
N PRO A 606 19.46 0.42 -32.57
CA PRO A 606 18.27 0.41 -33.44
C PRO A 606 17.27 -0.72 -33.18
N ASN A 607 17.74 -1.81 -32.57
CA ASN A 607 16.92 -2.98 -32.27
C ASN A 607 16.28 -2.93 -30.86
N ASP A 608 16.68 -1.97 -30.03
CA ASP A 608 16.23 -1.87 -28.66
C ASP A 608 14.93 -1.08 -28.55
N SER A 609 14.08 -1.47 -27.60
CA SER A 609 12.87 -0.73 -27.26
C SER A 609 13.18 0.34 -26.21
N ILE A 610 12.66 1.56 -26.42
CA ILE A 610 12.77 2.67 -25.47
C ILE A 610 11.42 2.86 -24.77
N ALA A 611 11.45 2.99 -23.45
CA ALA A 611 10.29 3.35 -22.65
C ALA A 611 10.53 4.69 -21.95
N ILE A 612 9.53 5.58 -22.02
CA ILE A 612 9.54 6.87 -21.31
C ILE A 612 8.47 6.78 -20.22
N LEU A 613 8.89 6.93 -18.96
CA LEU A 613 8.01 6.90 -17.81
C LEU A 613 7.84 8.33 -17.28
N VAL A 614 6.59 8.73 -17.09
CA VAL A 614 6.23 10.02 -16.49
C VAL A 614 5.40 9.79 -15.23
N ARG A 615 5.45 10.73 -14.28
CA ARG A 615 4.65 10.65 -13.05
C ARG A 615 3.20 11.03 -13.30
N THR A 616 2.94 11.99 -14.18
CA THR A 616 1.61 12.54 -14.44
C THR A 616 1.38 12.76 -15.93
N ARG A 617 0.11 12.67 -16.37
CA ARG A 617 -0.28 12.90 -17.78
C ARG A 617 0.11 14.29 -18.32
N PRO A 618 0.00 15.40 -17.57
CA PRO A 618 0.40 16.72 -18.07
C PRO A 618 1.84 16.81 -18.58
N GLN A 619 2.78 16.04 -18.03
CA GLN A 619 4.18 16.01 -18.51
C GLN A 619 4.27 15.57 -19.99
N LEU A 620 3.32 14.76 -20.47
CA LEU A 620 3.31 14.29 -21.85
C LEU A 620 2.91 15.37 -22.86
N GLN A 621 2.21 16.43 -22.41
CA GLN A 621 1.82 17.53 -23.28
C GLN A 621 3.04 18.24 -23.88
N ALA A 622 4.16 18.30 -23.14
CA ALA A 622 5.43 18.84 -23.63
C ALA A 622 6.27 17.78 -24.36
N ILE A 623 6.35 16.55 -23.84
CA ILE A 623 7.21 15.49 -24.38
C ILE A 623 6.76 15.03 -25.77
N VAL A 624 5.46 14.82 -25.98
CA VAL A 624 4.97 14.24 -27.25
C VAL A 624 5.25 15.13 -28.46
N PRO A 625 5.03 16.46 -28.43
CA PRO A 625 5.47 17.35 -29.50
C PRO A 625 6.98 17.25 -29.79
N ALA A 626 7.82 17.24 -28.76
CA ALA A 626 9.29 17.15 -28.93
C ALA A 626 9.74 15.82 -29.57
N LEU A 627 9.04 14.71 -29.29
CA LEU A 627 9.26 13.43 -29.98
C LEU A 627 8.84 13.50 -31.46
N ARG A 628 7.69 14.13 -31.77
CA ARG A 628 7.21 14.30 -33.14
C ARG A 628 8.13 15.17 -33.98
N GLU A 629 8.66 16.26 -33.43
CA GLU A 629 9.64 17.14 -34.10
C GLU A 629 10.90 16.37 -34.56
N ARG A 630 11.29 15.33 -33.82
CA ARG A 630 12.42 14.45 -34.17
C ARG A 630 12.01 13.21 -34.98
N GLY A 631 10.76 13.11 -35.41
CA GLY A 631 10.26 11.98 -36.19
C GLY A 631 10.19 10.65 -35.43
N LEU A 632 10.22 10.67 -34.10
CA LEU A 632 10.18 9.46 -33.28
C LEU A 632 8.75 8.90 -33.20
N GLN A 633 8.60 7.65 -33.63
CA GLN A 633 7.35 6.91 -33.48
C GLN A 633 7.19 6.45 -32.04
N TRP A 634 6.01 6.64 -31.47
CA TRP A 634 5.69 6.21 -30.12
C TRP A 634 4.33 5.50 -30.07
N ARG A 635 4.12 4.72 -29.01
CA ARG A 635 2.84 4.07 -28.72
C ARG A 635 2.50 4.29 -27.26
N ALA A 636 1.29 4.75 -26.98
CA ALA A 636 0.76 4.83 -25.63
C ALA A 636 -0.66 4.25 -25.57
N SER A 637 -0.99 3.63 -24.45
CA SER A 637 -2.31 3.09 -24.13
C SER A 637 -3.04 4.09 -23.23
N ASP A 638 -4.32 4.34 -23.49
CA ASP A 638 -5.19 5.19 -22.67
C ASP A 638 -4.69 6.64 -22.51
N ILE A 639 -4.14 7.17 -23.60
CA ILE A 639 -3.72 8.56 -23.72
C ILE A 639 -4.54 9.22 -24.81
N ASP A 640 -5.64 9.86 -24.42
CA ASP A 640 -6.33 10.84 -25.25
C ASP A 640 -5.55 12.16 -25.09
N LEU A 641 -4.71 12.49 -26.08
CA LEU A 641 -3.91 13.72 -26.13
C LEU A 641 -4.63 14.84 -26.85
#